data_AF-A0A0F9LGU1-F1
#
_entry.id   AF-A0A0F9LGU1-F1
#
_cell.length_a   1.000
_cell.length_b   1.000
_cell.length_c   1.000
_cell.angle_alpha   90.00
_cell.angle_beta   90.00
_cell.angle_gamma   90.00
#
_symmetry.space_group_name_H-M   'P 1'
#
loop_
_entity.id
_entity.type
_entity.pdbx_description
1 polymer ?
#
loop_
_entity_poly.entity_id
_entity_poly.type
_entity_poly.pdbx_seq_one_letter_code
_entity_poly.pdbx_strand_id
1 'polypeptide(L)'
;MAGQVLNTAGTTTINSNLEDLVTINVTGGSTTIVGGGVSYLNVTDGSLSVPNPLTVYFGMTVSGGSASLVGADQRSRSTRDRHTKVDRQRVGDAERPVGDVQVRHAASDNGGRPAGDIDRDKIFQIAVDRGGAGRIQNLAGQITVDRKSCAGGALSYLNVSDGSLSVANPLTVNTSMTVSGGSSSLAGATVDNLSVTGGLLGTSADLTIRENLTLGATSFAITDGDPNVTLSGSDVLNDAAVGFGNGTLTATGDLNMTRTNLTASGDATLTLDTTEAATLRTLTLDTAFDEAVTVSLGPSSLTFDRLTGNGVLQWDGGEGDFVIAGTAAPGNSIGWMDVGGTLTMQSGSTYEWELGADGADEFSVADLNLGNGGTWTLKLGDAGAPIGPFAGGPQVLFEYATLAGDTLGDMVLDQSAVERWVFDAAGPQVVNDSQNHLIVLQGLDEILAMQWKTDGNGSFGDPANWFDAAVPEGVDAVANFLDDVVTAGRTASVDSPVTVGTINFDNATHSFEIAGPSTIVLKASAGDAQINVQAGSHTISAQLSPVSSLTVDTADTTSLTIAPATRSFFDGDLTKNGMGDLAFSNYFVTGALNHQGGSLTLGEDVLTLQGGPVTIGAGLALHASGHINRQVIGTLTPAK
;
A
#
# COMPACT_ATOMS: atom_id res chain seq x y z
N MET A 1 -63.03 -7.46 -41.74
CA MET A 1 -62.05 -7.26 -42.81
C MET A 1 -61.08 -8.42 -42.77
N ALA A 2 -60.85 -9.11 -43.89
CA ALA A 2 -59.92 -10.24 -43.93
C ALA A 2 -58.49 -9.70 -43.73
N GLY A 3 -57.86 -9.98 -42.59
CA GLY A 3 -56.51 -9.54 -42.30
C GLY A 3 -55.54 -10.21 -43.26
N GLN A 4 -54.93 -9.44 -44.15
CA GLN A 4 -53.86 -9.95 -45.00
C GLN A 4 -52.58 -10.10 -44.17
N VAL A 5 -51.94 -11.26 -44.30
CA VAL A 5 -50.60 -11.53 -43.76
C VAL A 5 -49.65 -11.56 -44.94
N LEU A 6 -48.61 -10.74 -44.90
CA LEU A 6 -47.56 -10.72 -45.92
C LEU A 6 -46.30 -11.38 -45.34
N ASN A 7 -45.90 -12.51 -45.92
CA ASN A 7 -44.65 -13.19 -45.58
C ASN A 7 -43.62 -12.88 -46.66
N THR A 8 -42.46 -12.34 -46.29
CA THR A 8 -41.34 -12.11 -47.21
C THR A 8 -40.16 -13.02 -46.86
N ALA A 9 -39.52 -13.56 -47.90
CA ALA A 9 -38.26 -14.29 -47.81
C ALA A 9 -37.36 -13.83 -48.96
N GLY A 10 -36.08 -13.52 -48.68
CA GLY A 10 -35.15 -12.92 -49.64
C GLY A 10 -35.19 -11.39 -49.67
N THR A 11 -34.56 -10.77 -50.67
CA THR A 11 -34.49 -9.29 -50.76
C THR A 11 -35.78 -8.73 -51.36
N THR A 12 -36.61 -8.06 -50.55
CA THR A 12 -37.93 -7.56 -50.95
C THR A 12 -38.10 -6.08 -50.61
N THR A 13 -38.58 -5.26 -51.55
CA THR A 13 -38.98 -3.87 -51.27
C THR A 13 -40.49 -3.73 -51.34
N ILE A 14 -41.11 -3.28 -50.25
CA ILE A 14 -42.55 -3.04 -50.16
C ILE A 14 -42.77 -1.53 -50.28
N ASN A 15 -43.29 -1.12 -51.44
CA ASN A 15 -43.66 0.26 -51.74
C ASN A 15 -45.18 0.35 -51.87
N SER A 16 -45.89 0.71 -50.80
CA SER A 16 -47.35 0.89 -50.92
C SER A 16 -47.92 1.77 -49.80
N ASN A 17 -48.95 2.54 -50.14
CA ASN A 17 -49.81 3.28 -49.21
C ASN A 17 -50.73 2.28 -48.46
N LEU A 18 -50.14 1.48 -47.59
CA LEU A 18 -50.82 0.39 -46.88
C LEU A 18 -51.47 0.93 -45.61
N GLU A 19 -52.78 1.13 -45.64
CA GLU A 19 -53.57 1.40 -44.43
C GLU A 19 -54.21 0.14 -43.82
N ASP A 20 -54.14 -1.03 -44.49
CA ASP A 20 -54.93 -2.22 -44.12
C ASP A 20 -54.15 -3.55 -44.00
N LEU A 21 -52.82 -3.56 -43.82
CA LEU A 21 -52.06 -4.79 -43.53
C LEU A 21 -51.97 -5.07 -42.02
N VAL A 22 -52.43 -6.26 -41.62
CA VAL A 22 -52.52 -6.65 -40.20
C VAL A 22 -51.20 -7.26 -39.71
N THR A 23 -50.45 -7.98 -40.54
CA THR A 23 -49.18 -8.58 -40.10
C THR A 23 -48.19 -8.74 -41.24
N ILE A 24 -46.93 -8.34 -41.02
CA ILE A 24 -45.79 -8.64 -41.89
C ILE A 24 -44.83 -9.57 -41.16
N ASN A 25 -44.51 -10.71 -41.75
CA ASN A 25 -43.45 -11.59 -41.27
C ASN A 25 -42.29 -11.60 -42.28
N VAL A 26 -41.12 -11.15 -41.86
CA VAL A 26 -39.88 -11.23 -42.64
C VAL A 26 -39.11 -12.45 -42.14
N THR A 27 -38.93 -13.47 -42.98
CA THR A 27 -38.19 -14.69 -42.60
C THR A 27 -37.05 -14.96 -43.57
N GLY A 28 -35.81 -14.65 -43.16
CA GLY A 28 -34.63 -14.77 -44.02
C GLY A 28 -34.54 -13.72 -45.14
N GLY A 29 -33.37 -13.11 -45.33
CA GLY A 29 -33.13 -12.08 -46.36
C GLY A 29 -33.35 -10.63 -45.88
N SER A 30 -33.39 -9.66 -46.81
CA SER A 30 -33.48 -8.22 -46.48
C SER A 30 -34.76 -7.58 -47.00
N THR A 31 -35.63 -7.07 -46.12
CA THR A 31 -36.85 -6.37 -46.51
C THR A 31 -36.72 -4.86 -46.28
N THR A 32 -37.11 -4.05 -47.26
CA THR A 32 -37.21 -2.58 -47.12
C THR A 32 -38.68 -2.15 -47.19
N ILE A 33 -39.17 -1.44 -46.17
CA ILE A 33 -40.54 -0.90 -46.14
C ILE A 33 -40.48 0.63 -46.28
N VAL A 34 -41.08 1.16 -47.34
CA VAL A 34 -41.05 2.60 -47.61
C VAL A 34 -42.42 3.22 -47.29
N GLY A 35 -42.64 3.51 -46.00
CA GLY A 35 -43.84 4.19 -45.47
C GLY A 35 -45.07 3.30 -45.22
N GLY A 36 -46.01 3.78 -44.40
CA GLY A 36 -47.30 3.12 -44.10
C GLY A 36 -47.55 2.87 -42.60
N GLY A 37 -48.61 2.11 -42.29
CA GLY A 37 -48.92 1.64 -40.94
C GLY A 37 -49.10 0.12 -40.90
N VAL A 38 -48.54 -0.55 -39.89
CA VAL A 38 -48.65 -2.01 -39.70
C VAL A 38 -49.15 -2.33 -38.30
N SER A 39 -50.03 -3.33 -38.18
CA SER A 39 -50.53 -3.74 -36.86
C SER A 39 -49.50 -4.59 -36.10
N TYR A 40 -48.92 -5.59 -36.77
CA TYR A 40 -47.86 -6.44 -36.22
C TYR A 40 -46.71 -6.62 -37.21
N LEU A 41 -45.48 -6.60 -36.70
CA LEU A 41 -44.26 -6.77 -37.51
C LEU A 41 -43.30 -7.77 -36.86
N ASN A 42 -43.12 -8.93 -37.50
CA ASN A 42 -42.21 -9.97 -37.02
C ASN A 42 -41.04 -10.11 -37.99
N VAL A 43 -39.81 -10.07 -37.48
CA VAL A 43 -38.58 -10.32 -38.26
C VAL A 43 -37.88 -11.51 -37.64
N THR A 44 -37.69 -12.57 -38.42
CA THR A 44 -37.03 -13.81 -38.00
C THR A 44 -35.88 -14.12 -38.96
N ASP A 45 -34.64 -14.17 -38.46
CA ASP A 45 -33.44 -14.52 -39.23
C ASP A 45 -33.20 -13.67 -40.51
N GLY A 46 -33.73 -12.44 -40.57
CA GLY A 46 -33.60 -11.51 -41.70
C GLY A 46 -33.29 -10.06 -41.27
N SER A 47 -33.03 -9.17 -42.24
CA SER A 47 -32.81 -7.74 -41.99
C SER A 47 -33.98 -6.89 -42.48
N LEU A 48 -34.40 -5.90 -41.69
CA LEU A 48 -35.44 -4.94 -42.06
C LEU A 48 -34.87 -3.51 -42.11
N SER A 49 -35.11 -2.80 -43.21
CA SER A 49 -34.79 -1.37 -43.36
C SER A 49 -36.06 -0.56 -43.58
N VAL A 50 -36.28 0.46 -42.76
CA VAL A 50 -37.43 1.37 -42.92
C VAL A 50 -36.91 2.80 -43.06
N PRO A 51 -36.65 3.26 -44.30
CA PRO A 51 -36.03 4.57 -44.54
C PRO A 51 -36.97 5.75 -44.28
N ASN A 52 -38.29 5.52 -44.18
CA ASN A 52 -39.30 6.52 -43.84
C ASN A 52 -40.08 6.10 -42.58
N PRO A 53 -40.72 7.02 -41.83
CA PRO A 53 -41.47 6.69 -40.62
C PRO A 53 -42.53 5.61 -40.88
N LEU A 54 -42.51 4.56 -40.06
CA LEU A 54 -43.49 3.47 -40.05
C LEU A 54 -44.20 3.48 -38.70
N THR A 55 -45.53 3.49 -38.71
CA THR A 55 -46.32 3.37 -37.48
C THR A 55 -46.64 1.89 -37.22
N VAL A 56 -46.22 1.38 -36.06
CA VAL A 56 -46.57 0.03 -35.59
C VAL A 56 -47.61 0.14 -34.48
N TYR A 57 -48.80 -0.41 -34.69
CA TYR A 57 -49.94 -0.15 -33.79
C TYR A 57 -50.01 -1.07 -32.57
N PHE A 58 -49.58 -2.33 -32.67
CA PHE A 58 -49.81 -3.31 -31.58
C PHE A 58 -48.56 -4.08 -31.14
N GLY A 59 -47.62 -4.41 -32.03
CA GLY A 59 -46.40 -5.08 -31.58
C GLY A 59 -45.35 -5.31 -32.68
N MET A 60 -44.08 -5.35 -32.26
CA MET A 60 -42.95 -5.73 -33.09
C MET A 60 -42.13 -6.79 -32.38
N THR A 61 -41.69 -7.82 -33.10
CA THR A 61 -40.79 -8.86 -32.58
C THR A 61 -39.65 -9.09 -33.56
N VAL A 62 -38.41 -9.06 -33.08
CA VAL A 62 -37.20 -9.37 -33.87
C VAL A 62 -36.46 -10.51 -33.19
N SER A 63 -36.28 -11.62 -33.90
CA SER A 63 -35.64 -12.84 -33.41
C SER A 63 -34.61 -13.32 -34.44
N GLY A 64 -33.33 -13.41 -34.07
CA GLY A 64 -32.27 -13.91 -34.97
C GLY A 64 -31.94 -13.01 -36.18
N GLY A 65 -32.56 -11.81 -36.29
CA GLY A 65 -32.38 -10.85 -37.38
C GLY A 65 -32.02 -9.44 -36.91
N SER A 66 -31.89 -8.48 -37.84
CA SER A 66 -31.61 -7.05 -37.55
C SER A 66 -32.71 -6.13 -38.08
N ALA A 67 -33.00 -5.04 -37.37
CA ALA A 67 -33.96 -4.03 -37.82
C ALA A 67 -33.40 -2.62 -37.63
N SER A 68 -33.43 -1.81 -38.69
CA SER A 68 -33.04 -0.39 -38.65
C SER A 68 -34.27 0.47 -38.94
N LEU A 69 -34.72 1.20 -37.91
CA LEU A 69 -35.89 2.07 -37.96
C LEU A 69 -35.45 3.53 -37.83
N VAL A 70 -35.73 4.34 -38.85
CA VAL A 70 -35.52 5.78 -38.79
C VAL A 70 -36.87 6.46 -38.52
N GLY A 71 -37.08 6.92 -37.27
CA GLY A 71 -38.24 7.75 -36.90
C GLY A 71 -39.57 7.03 -36.61
N ALA A 72 -39.56 5.81 -36.04
CA ALA A 72 -40.80 5.09 -35.70
C ALA A 72 -41.47 5.63 -34.41
N ASP A 73 -42.78 5.91 -34.47
CA ASP A 73 -43.63 6.32 -33.34
C ASP A 73 -44.52 5.12 -32.92
N GLN A 74 -44.29 4.55 -31.73
CA GLN A 74 -45.15 3.53 -31.16
C GLN A 74 -46.27 4.19 -30.34
N ARG A 75 -47.49 4.18 -30.89
CA ARG A 75 -48.66 4.71 -30.17
C ARG A 75 -49.46 3.58 -29.53
N SER A 76 -49.26 3.38 -28.23
CA SER A 76 -50.18 2.61 -27.39
C SER A 76 -51.51 3.38 -27.25
N ARG A 77 -52.56 2.98 -27.98
CA ARG A 77 -53.90 3.54 -27.81
C ARG A 77 -54.58 2.86 -26.61
N SER A 78 -54.54 3.53 -25.45
CA SER A 78 -55.47 3.26 -24.34
C SER A 78 -56.85 3.80 -24.70
N THR A 79 -57.83 2.91 -24.93
CA THR A 79 -59.22 3.29 -25.21
C THR A 79 -60.02 3.49 -23.91
N ARG A 80 -60.30 4.75 -23.57
CA ARG A 80 -61.41 5.27 -22.72
C ARG A 80 -62.05 6.38 -23.58
N ASP A 81 -63.33 6.57 -23.83
CA ASP A 81 -64.64 6.17 -23.29
C ASP A 81 -65.68 6.33 -24.42
N ARG A 82 -66.74 5.51 -24.45
CA ARG A 82 -68.09 5.92 -24.89
C ARG A 82 -69.17 5.10 -24.20
N HIS A 83 -69.84 5.75 -23.25
CA HIS A 83 -71.19 5.52 -22.71
C HIS A 83 -72.01 4.33 -23.25
N THR A 84 -72.34 3.38 -22.37
CA THR A 84 -73.73 2.96 -22.14
C THR A 84 -73.90 2.38 -20.72
N LYS A 85 -74.89 2.90 -19.98
CA LYS A 85 -75.41 2.38 -18.71
C LYS A 85 -75.87 0.93 -18.86
N VAL A 86 -75.55 0.02 -17.93
CA VAL A 86 -76.46 -0.95 -17.26
C VAL A 86 -75.74 -1.65 -16.10
N ASP A 87 -76.40 -1.60 -14.94
CA ASP A 87 -76.40 -2.42 -13.72
C ASP A 87 -75.17 -2.84 -12.89
N ARG A 88 -75.44 -2.78 -11.58
CA ARG A 88 -74.63 -3.21 -10.44
C ARG A 88 -74.37 -4.72 -10.46
N GLN A 89 -73.13 -5.11 -10.21
CA GLN A 89 -72.86 -6.27 -9.35
C GLN A 89 -71.52 -6.13 -8.62
N ARG A 90 -71.59 -6.18 -7.28
CA ARG A 90 -70.46 -6.44 -6.38
C ARG A 90 -69.97 -7.86 -6.62
N VAL A 91 -68.68 -8.03 -6.90
CA VAL A 91 -67.88 -9.19 -6.48
C VAL A 91 -66.47 -8.66 -6.22
N GLY A 92 -65.94 -8.94 -5.03
CA GLY A 92 -64.57 -8.56 -4.67
C GLY A 92 -63.55 -9.47 -5.33
N ASP A 93 -62.32 -9.00 -5.46
CA ASP A 93 -61.13 -9.84 -5.57
C ASP A 93 -59.87 -9.01 -5.27
N ALA A 94 -58.88 -9.75 -4.76
CA ALA A 94 -57.61 -9.34 -4.19
C ALA A 94 -56.79 -8.32 -5.02
N GLU A 95 -56.07 -7.45 -4.29
CA GLU A 95 -54.95 -6.67 -4.82
C GLU A 95 -53.92 -7.62 -5.45
N ARG A 96 -53.81 -7.59 -6.77
CA ARG A 96 -52.70 -8.18 -7.52
C ARG A 96 -51.52 -7.21 -7.50
N PRO A 97 -50.28 -7.66 -7.27
CA PRO A 97 -49.11 -6.79 -7.41
C PRO A 97 -49.00 -6.28 -8.85
N VAL A 98 -48.71 -4.99 -8.97
CA VAL A 98 -48.38 -4.33 -10.25
C VAL A 98 -47.07 -4.95 -10.78
N GLY A 99 -47.06 -5.24 -12.08
CA GLY A 99 -46.14 -6.18 -12.71
C GLY A 99 -44.65 -5.82 -12.70
N ASP A 100 -43.84 -6.88 -12.84
CA ASP A 100 -42.39 -6.87 -13.03
C ASP A 100 -41.96 -5.90 -14.14
N VAL A 101 -41.09 -4.94 -13.80
CA VAL A 101 -40.32 -4.19 -14.78
C VAL A 101 -39.03 -4.96 -15.07
N GLN A 102 -39.04 -5.81 -16.11
CA GLN A 102 -37.80 -6.42 -16.64
C GLN A 102 -37.18 -5.50 -17.70
N VAL A 103 -36.01 -4.91 -17.40
CA VAL A 103 -35.15 -4.31 -18.41
C VAL A 103 -34.08 -5.35 -18.78
N ARG A 104 -34.18 -5.98 -19.95
CA ARG A 104 -33.14 -6.88 -20.48
C ARG A 104 -32.41 -6.18 -21.62
N HIS A 105 -31.11 -5.95 -21.50
CA HIS A 105 -30.25 -5.63 -22.64
C HIS A 105 -29.14 -6.68 -22.78
N ALA A 106 -28.97 -7.19 -23.99
CA ALA A 106 -27.86 -8.05 -24.36
C ALA A 106 -26.64 -7.17 -24.70
N ALA A 107 -25.54 -7.35 -23.97
CA ALA A 107 -24.25 -6.80 -24.35
C ALA A 107 -23.73 -7.58 -25.58
N SER A 108 -23.42 -6.87 -26.67
CA SER A 108 -22.78 -7.46 -27.84
C SER A 108 -21.25 -7.44 -27.66
N ASP A 109 -20.63 -8.61 -27.58
CA ASP A 109 -19.20 -8.75 -27.85
C ASP A 109 -18.99 -8.59 -29.36
N ASN A 110 -18.36 -7.48 -29.77
CA ASN A 110 -17.90 -7.28 -31.14
C ASN A 110 -16.39 -7.13 -31.14
N GLY A 111 -15.70 -8.21 -31.53
CA GLY A 111 -14.30 -8.16 -31.91
C GLY A 111 -14.11 -7.31 -33.17
N GLY A 112 -13.21 -6.33 -33.07
CA GLY A 112 -12.51 -5.74 -34.21
C GLY A 112 -13.15 -4.50 -34.84
N ARG A 113 -12.97 -3.33 -34.21
CA ARG A 113 -12.78 -2.02 -34.88
C ARG A 113 -12.20 -0.98 -33.90
N PRO A 114 -11.30 -0.06 -34.34
CA PRO A 114 -10.59 0.84 -33.45
C PRO A 114 -11.42 2.07 -33.05
N ALA A 115 -11.09 2.56 -31.85
CA ALA A 115 -11.72 3.58 -31.03
C ALA A 115 -12.36 4.79 -31.76
N GLY A 116 -13.67 4.90 -31.58
CA GLY A 116 -14.40 6.16 -31.55
C GLY A 116 -15.33 6.09 -30.35
N ASP A 117 -15.23 7.08 -29.44
CA ASP A 117 -15.84 7.13 -28.12
C ASP A 117 -17.30 6.65 -28.09
N ILE A 118 -17.51 5.49 -27.46
CA ILE A 118 -18.81 5.09 -26.94
C ILE A 118 -18.87 5.64 -25.52
N ASP A 119 -19.73 6.63 -25.35
CA ASP A 119 -20.08 7.33 -24.11
C ASP A 119 -20.34 6.35 -22.95
N ARG A 120 -19.34 6.16 -22.07
CA ARG A 120 -19.41 5.27 -20.89
C ARG A 120 -20.13 5.92 -19.69
N ASP A 121 -20.59 7.16 -19.82
CA ASP A 121 -21.12 7.97 -18.71
C ASP A 121 -22.66 8.05 -18.65
N LYS A 122 -23.39 7.03 -19.14
CA LYS A 122 -24.84 7.02 -18.98
C LYS A 122 -25.22 6.72 -17.53
N ILE A 123 -25.38 7.77 -16.73
CA ILE A 123 -25.97 7.74 -15.39
C ILE A 123 -27.45 7.33 -15.51
N PHE A 124 -27.81 6.16 -15.02
CA PHE A 124 -29.20 5.71 -14.94
C PHE A 124 -29.82 6.09 -13.60
N GLN A 125 -30.82 6.97 -13.60
CA GLN A 125 -31.68 7.24 -12.45
C GLN A 125 -32.91 6.33 -12.50
N ILE A 126 -33.06 5.41 -11.54
CA ILE A 126 -34.26 4.57 -11.40
C ILE A 126 -35.12 5.17 -10.29
N ALA A 127 -36.40 5.45 -10.56
CA ALA A 127 -37.39 5.86 -9.57
C ALA A 127 -38.32 4.69 -9.23
N VAL A 128 -38.48 4.35 -7.95
CA VAL A 128 -39.45 3.35 -7.46
C VAL A 128 -40.62 4.09 -6.80
N ASP A 129 -41.85 3.80 -7.22
CA ASP A 129 -43.03 4.45 -6.67
C ASP A 129 -43.27 4.05 -5.20
N ARG A 130 -43.80 4.99 -4.41
CA ARG A 130 -44.04 4.81 -2.97
C ARG A 130 -45.02 3.66 -2.70
N GLY A 131 -44.56 2.63 -1.97
CA GLY A 131 -45.43 1.71 -1.23
C GLY A 131 -45.44 0.24 -1.67
N GLY A 132 -44.63 -0.17 -2.66
CA GLY A 132 -44.48 -1.58 -3.06
C GLY A 132 -43.05 -2.08 -2.87
N ALA A 133 -42.88 -3.32 -2.41
CA ALA A 133 -41.58 -3.99 -2.41
C ALA A 133 -41.12 -4.20 -3.86
N GLY A 134 -40.10 -3.46 -4.30
CA GLY A 134 -39.56 -3.53 -5.65
C GLY A 134 -38.46 -4.59 -5.78
N ARG A 135 -38.36 -5.19 -6.98
CA ARG A 135 -37.26 -6.08 -7.38
C ARG A 135 -36.49 -5.44 -8.55
N ILE A 136 -35.20 -5.18 -8.37
CA ILE A 136 -34.32 -4.62 -9.41
C ILE A 136 -33.21 -5.64 -9.69
N GLN A 137 -33.08 -6.10 -10.94
CA GLN A 137 -32.10 -7.13 -11.33
C GLN A 137 -31.41 -6.84 -12.66
N ASN A 138 -30.16 -7.29 -12.77
CA ASN A 138 -29.35 -7.32 -14.00
C ASN A 138 -29.05 -5.92 -14.57
N LEU A 139 -28.67 -4.98 -13.70
CA LEU A 139 -28.19 -3.67 -14.14
C LEU A 139 -26.68 -3.73 -14.40
N ALA A 140 -26.21 -3.18 -15.51
CA ALA A 140 -24.79 -3.08 -15.85
C ALA A 140 -24.37 -1.60 -16.02
N GLY A 141 -23.09 -1.30 -15.75
CA GLY A 141 -22.54 0.06 -15.79
C GLY A 141 -22.63 0.83 -14.47
N GLN A 142 -22.43 2.16 -14.50
CA GLN A 142 -22.48 3.01 -13.31
C GLN A 142 -23.94 3.37 -12.96
N ILE A 143 -24.36 3.03 -11.75
CA ILE A 143 -25.72 3.24 -11.26
C ILE A 143 -25.68 4.24 -10.10
N THR A 144 -26.48 5.30 -10.21
CA THR A 144 -26.64 6.29 -9.13
C THR A 144 -28.07 6.26 -8.61
N VAL A 145 -28.23 5.97 -7.32
CA VAL A 145 -29.54 5.99 -6.64
C VAL A 145 -29.66 7.30 -5.85
N ASP A 146 -30.57 8.18 -6.27
CA ASP A 146 -30.83 9.48 -5.63
C ASP A 146 -32.24 9.58 -4.99
N ARG A 147 -32.36 10.44 -3.97
CA ARG A 147 -33.40 10.65 -2.95
C ARG A 147 -34.86 10.63 -3.41
N LYS A 148 -35.14 10.92 -4.68
CA LYS A 148 -36.53 10.91 -5.19
C LYS A 148 -37.09 9.51 -5.43
N SER A 149 -36.23 8.50 -5.50
CA SER A 149 -36.56 7.17 -6.00
C SER A 149 -37.00 6.16 -4.94
N CYS A 150 -36.66 6.34 -3.66
CA CYS A 150 -36.86 5.28 -2.65
C CYS A 150 -37.35 5.81 -1.28
N ALA A 151 -37.82 7.07 -1.20
CA ALA A 151 -38.26 7.67 0.06
C ALA A 151 -39.47 6.90 0.67
N GLY A 152 -39.16 5.93 1.54
CA GLY A 152 -40.11 5.15 2.34
C GLY A 152 -40.35 3.69 1.91
N GLY A 153 -39.61 3.13 0.94
CA GLY A 153 -39.78 1.75 0.48
C GLY A 153 -38.49 0.93 0.60
N ALA A 154 -38.58 -0.27 1.18
CA ALA A 154 -37.49 -1.24 1.16
C ALA A 154 -37.50 -2.02 -0.17
N LEU A 155 -36.32 -2.24 -0.75
CA LEU A 155 -36.16 -3.19 -1.86
C LEU A 155 -36.12 -4.61 -1.32
N SER A 156 -36.66 -5.57 -2.06
CA SER A 156 -36.40 -6.98 -1.75
C SER A 156 -35.05 -7.42 -2.32
N TYR A 157 -34.76 -7.04 -3.56
CA TYR A 157 -33.54 -7.43 -4.26
C TYR A 157 -32.93 -6.25 -5.02
N LEU A 158 -31.60 -6.12 -4.96
CA LEU A 158 -30.80 -5.23 -5.81
C LEU A 158 -29.62 -6.01 -6.39
N ASN A 159 -29.58 -6.24 -7.69
CA ASN A 159 -28.44 -6.89 -8.35
C ASN A 159 -27.82 -5.98 -9.43
N VAL A 160 -26.57 -5.60 -9.20
CA VAL A 160 -25.70 -4.83 -10.10
C VAL A 160 -24.62 -5.78 -10.62
N SER A 161 -24.56 -6.01 -11.91
CA SER A 161 -23.60 -6.93 -12.54
C SER A 161 -22.71 -6.17 -13.52
N ASP A 162 -21.40 -6.34 -13.41
CA ASP A 162 -20.38 -5.67 -14.23
C ASP A 162 -20.49 -4.12 -14.17
N GLY A 163 -20.65 -3.59 -12.95
CA GLY A 163 -20.98 -2.18 -12.73
C GLY A 163 -20.64 -1.64 -11.35
N SER A 164 -20.65 -0.31 -11.24
CA SER A 164 -20.41 0.43 -9.99
C SER A 164 -21.73 0.94 -9.44
N LEU A 165 -21.91 0.90 -8.12
CA LEU A 165 -23.11 1.42 -7.46
C LEU A 165 -22.77 2.63 -6.58
N SER A 166 -23.43 3.77 -6.80
CA SER A 166 -23.34 4.94 -5.93
C SER A 166 -24.71 5.25 -5.34
N VAL A 167 -24.80 5.21 -4.03
CA VAL A 167 -26.03 5.47 -3.27
C VAL A 167 -25.77 6.69 -2.41
N ALA A 168 -26.41 7.82 -2.71
CA ALA A 168 -26.16 9.08 -2.01
C ALA A 168 -27.02 9.28 -0.74
N ASN A 169 -27.89 8.34 -0.40
CA ASN A 169 -28.76 8.38 0.78
C ASN A 169 -29.01 6.97 1.32
N PRO A 170 -29.37 6.79 2.62
CA PRO A 170 -29.59 5.47 3.20
C PRO A 170 -30.55 4.58 2.40
N LEU A 171 -30.12 3.34 2.12
CA LEU A 171 -30.87 2.34 1.37
C LEU A 171 -31.28 1.16 2.24
N THR A 172 -32.50 0.64 2.12
CA THR A 172 -32.92 -0.60 2.79
C THR A 172 -33.20 -1.72 1.78
N VAL A 173 -32.53 -2.87 1.95
CA VAL A 173 -32.71 -4.09 1.13
C VAL A 173 -33.02 -5.29 2.05
N ASN A 174 -34.26 -5.77 2.05
CA ASN A 174 -34.78 -6.81 2.96
C ASN A 174 -34.57 -8.25 2.49
N THR A 175 -33.73 -8.50 1.48
CA THR A 175 -33.40 -9.89 1.14
C THR A 175 -31.97 -9.98 0.66
N SER A 176 -31.65 -9.49 -0.54
CA SER A 176 -30.28 -9.56 -1.03
C SER A 176 -29.88 -8.40 -1.93
N MET A 177 -28.68 -7.91 -1.69
CA MET A 177 -27.97 -6.97 -2.54
C MET A 177 -26.73 -7.65 -3.10
N THR A 178 -26.57 -7.66 -4.42
CA THR A 178 -25.39 -8.19 -5.10
C THR A 178 -24.81 -7.10 -5.98
N VAL A 179 -23.51 -6.85 -5.89
CA VAL A 179 -22.77 -5.99 -6.81
C VAL A 179 -21.58 -6.79 -7.35
N SER A 180 -21.40 -6.84 -8.66
CA SER A 180 -20.24 -7.47 -9.28
C SER A 180 -19.53 -6.55 -10.27
N GLY A 181 -18.21 -6.65 -10.34
CA GLY A 181 -17.36 -6.05 -11.39
C GLY A 181 -17.01 -4.56 -11.27
N GLY A 182 -17.54 -3.80 -10.30
CA GLY A 182 -17.23 -2.38 -10.11
C GLY A 182 -17.34 -1.90 -8.66
N SER A 183 -16.73 -0.75 -8.36
CA SER A 183 -16.71 -0.19 -6.99
C SER A 183 -18.09 0.33 -6.57
N SER A 184 -18.45 0.12 -5.30
CA SER A 184 -19.67 0.60 -4.69
C SER A 184 -19.38 1.65 -3.64
N SER A 185 -20.20 2.70 -3.56
CA SER A 185 -20.17 3.73 -2.52
C SER A 185 -21.57 3.89 -1.97
N LEU A 186 -21.76 3.60 -0.68
CA LEU A 186 -23.04 3.67 0.01
C LEU A 186 -23.01 4.80 1.04
N ALA A 187 -23.88 5.79 0.93
CA ALA A 187 -24.12 6.76 2.01
C ALA A 187 -25.09 6.17 3.05
N GLY A 188 -24.71 5.01 3.58
CA GLY A 188 -25.45 4.19 4.52
C GLY A 188 -26.41 3.19 3.87
N ALA A 189 -26.58 2.02 4.49
CA ALA A 189 -27.57 1.04 4.07
C ALA A 189 -27.94 0.05 5.19
N THR A 190 -29.11 -0.56 5.09
CA THR A 190 -29.50 -1.73 5.87
C THR A 190 -29.84 -2.87 4.91
N VAL A 191 -29.06 -3.94 4.92
CA VAL A 191 -29.17 -5.06 3.96
C VAL A 191 -29.24 -6.38 4.71
N ASP A 192 -30.11 -7.31 4.33
CA ASP A 192 -30.07 -8.66 4.94
C ASP A 192 -28.86 -9.47 4.43
N ASN A 193 -28.75 -9.67 3.13
CA ASN A 193 -27.61 -10.34 2.50
C ASN A 193 -26.89 -9.40 1.52
N LEU A 194 -25.63 -9.01 1.79
CA LEU A 194 -24.81 -8.20 0.89
C LEU A 194 -23.69 -9.03 0.27
N SER A 195 -23.64 -9.08 -1.07
CA SER A 195 -22.54 -9.68 -1.81
C SER A 195 -21.90 -8.65 -2.72
N VAL A 196 -20.59 -8.40 -2.58
CA VAL A 196 -19.82 -7.54 -3.48
C VAL A 196 -18.66 -8.33 -4.05
N THR A 197 -18.65 -8.58 -5.35
CA THR A 197 -17.68 -9.44 -6.04
C THR A 197 -16.98 -8.66 -7.16
N GLY A 198 -15.80 -8.11 -6.87
CA GLY A 198 -15.06 -7.26 -7.80
C GLY A 198 -15.40 -5.77 -7.61
N GLY A 199 -14.39 -4.98 -7.24
CA GLY A 199 -14.49 -3.56 -6.91
C GLY A 199 -14.36 -3.26 -5.42
N LEU A 200 -14.11 -1.99 -5.07
CA LEU A 200 -14.06 -1.51 -3.68
C LEU A 200 -15.48 -1.26 -3.18
N LEU A 201 -15.88 -1.77 -2.01
CA LEU A 201 -17.09 -1.30 -1.33
C LEU A 201 -16.70 -0.25 -0.28
N GLY A 202 -17.20 0.98 -0.46
CA GLY A 202 -17.06 2.08 0.46
C GLY A 202 -18.38 2.50 1.06
N THR A 203 -18.34 3.00 2.30
CA THR A 203 -19.50 3.62 2.96
C THR A 203 -19.10 4.91 3.66
N SER A 204 -19.96 5.93 3.59
CA SER A 204 -19.76 7.24 4.24
C SER A 204 -20.80 7.53 5.33
N ALA A 205 -21.60 6.54 5.69
CA ALA A 205 -22.58 6.56 6.79
C ALA A 205 -22.83 5.11 7.26
N ASP A 206 -23.67 4.93 8.28
CA ASP A 206 -23.88 3.61 8.90
C ASP A 206 -24.33 2.52 7.90
N LEU A 207 -23.62 1.40 7.92
CA LEU A 207 -23.93 0.20 7.13
C LEU A 207 -24.27 -0.95 8.07
N THR A 208 -25.51 -1.43 8.01
CA THR A 208 -25.97 -2.58 8.79
C THR A 208 -26.26 -3.74 7.87
N ILE A 209 -25.61 -4.89 8.11
CA ILE A 209 -25.86 -6.15 7.41
C ILE A 209 -26.46 -7.14 8.41
N ARG A 210 -27.67 -7.64 8.13
CA ARG A 210 -28.47 -8.40 9.13
C ARG A 210 -28.24 -9.92 9.12
N GLU A 211 -27.80 -10.48 8.01
CA GLU A 211 -27.65 -11.93 7.85
C GLU A 211 -26.30 -12.38 7.29
N ASN A 212 -25.92 -11.95 6.08
CA ASN A 212 -24.68 -12.42 5.44
C ASN A 212 -23.98 -11.31 4.65
N LEU A 213 -22.69 -11.08 4.93
CA LEU A 213 -21.76 -10.34 4.08
C LEU A 213 -20.85 -11.31 3.30
N THR A 214 -20.82 -11.19 1.97
CA THR A 214 -19.88 -11.90 1.09
C THR A 214 -19.08 -10.91 0.27
N LEU A 215 -17.79 -10.79 0.55
CA LEU A 215 -16.87 -9.98 -0.24
C LEU A 215 -16.01 -10.89 -1.12
N GLY A 216 -15.86 -10.53 -2.39
CA GLY A 216 -14.86 -11.16 -3.29
C GLY A 216 -13.44 -10.66 -2.98
N ALA A 217 -12.45 -11.08 -3.78
CA ALA A 217 -11.02 -10.75 -3.60
C ALA A 217 -10.65 -9.25 -3.73
N THR A 218 -11.63 -8.35 -3.70
CA THR A 218 -11.45 -6.90 -3.84
C THR A 218 -11.89 -6.22 -2.54
N SER A 219 -11.05 -5.32 -2.04
CA SER A 219 -11.09 -4.71 -0.71
C SER A 219 -12.43 -4.04 -0.34
N PHE A 220 -12.74 -4.01 0.96
CA PHE A 220 -13.77 -3.18 1.57
C PHE A 220 -13.08 -2.09 2.38
N ALA A 221 -13.44 -0.84 2.16
CA ALA A 221 -12.84 0.29 2.88
C ALA A 221 -13.94 1.21 3.38
N ILE A 222 -14.04 1.37 4.69
CA ILE A 222 -14.89 2.38 5.31
C ILE A 222 -14.15 3.71 5.14
N THR A 223 -14.54 4.50 4.13
CA THR A 223 -13.90 5.76 3.78
C THR A 223 -14.73 6.95 4.23
N ASP A 224 -14.18 7.70 5.18
CA ASP A 224 -14.57 9.05 5.63
C ASP A 224 -15.94 9.18 6.33
N GLY A 225 -15.97 9.90 7.46
CA GLY A 225 -17.19 10.30 8.18
C GLY A 225 -17.58 9.50 9.43
N ASP A 226 -16.64 8.86 10.12
CA ASP A 226 -16.85 8.05 11.34
C ASP A 226 -18.04 7.05 11.28
N PRO A 227 -18.26 6.29 10.18
CA PRO A 227 -19.48 5.49 10.09
C PRO A 227 -19.38 4.20 10.90
N ASN A 228 -20.49 3.80 11.53
CA ASN A 228 -20.57 2.51 12.21
C ASN A 228 -20.98 1.42 11.23
N VAL A 229 -20.23 0.33 11.20
CA VAL A 229 -20.56 -0.86 10.41
C VAL A 229 -20.95 -1.98 11.35
N THR A 230 -22.17 -2.49 11.21
CA THR A 230 -22.64 -3.65 11.98
C THR A 230 -22.80 -4.83 11.06
N LEU A 231 -22.04 -5.89 11.33
CA LEU A 231 -22.16 -7.20 10.71
C LEU A 231 -22.90 -8.12 11.69
N SER A 232 -23.91 -8.85 11.22
CA SER A 232 -24.67 -9.77 12.05
C SER A 232 -25.01 -11.04 11.29
N GLY A 233 -24.73 -12.20 11.88
CA GLY A 233 -25.00 -13.52 11.33
C GLY A 233 -23.81 -14.50 11.38
N SER A 234 -23.88 -15.60 10.63
CA SER A 234 -22.73 -16.49 10.40
C SER A 234 -21.88 -15.90 9.26
N ASP A 235 -21.31 -14.72 9.51
CA ASP A 235 -20.69 -13.91 8.47
C ASP A 235 -19.34 -14.49 8.04
N VAL A 236 -19.28 -14.91 6.78
CA VAL A 236 -18.08 -15.47 6.17
C VAL A 236 -17.32 -14.36 5.44
N LEU A 237 -16.45 -13.66 6.16
CA LEU A 237 -15.45 -12.76 5.59
C LEU A 237 -14.33 -13.59 4.92
N ASN A 238 -14.65 -14.30 3.85
CA ASN A 238 -13.66 -15.07 3.10
C ASN A 238 -12.76 -14.13 2.28
N ASP A 239 -11.46 -14.08 2.62
CA ASP A 239 -10.41 -13.49 1.77
C ASP A 239 -10.48 -11.96 1.58
N ALA A 240 -11.26 -11.26 2.42
CA ALA A 240 -11.44 -9.82 2.33
C ALA A 240 -10.43 -9.06 3.20
N ALA A 241 -9.97 -7.92 2.69
CA ALA A 241 -9.34 -6.86 3.48
C ALA A 241 -10.43 -5.85 3.87
N VAL A 242 -10.65 -5.66 5.18
CA VAL A 242 -11.62 -4.72 5.75
C VAL A 242 -10.85 -3.59 6.41
N GLY A 243 -10.90 -2.40 5.81
CA GLY A 243 -10.35 -1.17 6.39
C GLY A 243 -11.41 -0.41 7.19
N PHE A 244 -11.11 -0.01 8.42
CA PHE A 244 -11.97 0.86 9.24
C PHE A 244 -11.18 2.02 9.88
N GLY A 245 -11.78 3.21 9.84
CA GLY A 245 -11.22 4.45 10.40
C GLY A 245 -11.72 4.73 11.82
N ASN A 246 -11.83 6.01 12.18
CA ASN A 246 -12.40 6.60 13.42
C ASN A 246 -13.83 6.15 13.84
N GLY A 247 -14.42 5.16 13.16
CA GLY A 247 -15.75 4.61 13.45
C GLY A 247 -15.71 3.29 14.22
N THR A 248 -16.88 2.73 14.46
CA THR A 248 -17.01 1.39 15.08
C THR A 248 -17.29 0.32 14.04
N LEU A 249 -16.51 -0.76 14.03
CA LEU A 249 -16.85 -2.03 13.38
C LEU A 249 -17.43 -2.97 14.44
N THR A 250 -18.74 -3.17 14.42
CA THR A 250 -19.42 -4.18 15.23
C THR A 250 -19.63 -5.45 14.42
N ALA A 251 -19.27 -6.60 14.97
CA ALA A 251 -19.53 -7.89 14.38
C ALA A 251 -20.21 -8.81 15.41
N THR A 252 -21.37 -9.37 15.06
CA THR A 252 -22.20 -10.21 15.96
C THR A 252 -22.38 -11.59 15.32
N GLY A 253 -22.06 -12.67 16.05
CA GLY A 253 -22.18 -14.07 15.57
C GLY A 253 -20.84 -14.82 15.36
N ASP A 254 -20.85 -15.98 14.70
CA ASP A 254 -19.66 -16.83 14.52
C ASP A 254 -18.72 -16.25 13.44
N LEU A 255 -17.69 -15.51 13.86
CA LEU A 255 -16.65 -15.00 12.98
C LEU A 255 -15.59 -16.09 12.69
N ASN A 256 -15.85 -16.92 11.67
CA ASN A 256 -14.83 -17.82 11.14
C ASN A 256 -13.89 -17.05 10.21
N MET A 257 -12.91 -16.37 10.80
CA MET A 257 -12.04 -15.38 10.14
C MET A 257 -10.59 -15.84 9.95
N THR A 258 -10.33 -17.16 9.90
CA THR A 258 -9.00 -17.73 9.61
C THR A 258 -8.36 -17.22 8.30
N ARG A 259 -9.11 -16.45 7.50
CA ARG A 259 -8.66 -15.83 6.24
C ARG A 259 -8.83 -14.30 6.18
N THR A 260 -9.32 -13.65 7.23
CA THR A 260 -9.66 -12.23 7.17
C THR A 260 -8.49 -11.35 7.57
N ASN A 261 -8.24 -10.31 6.77
CA ASN A 261 -7.31 -9.24 7.13
C ASN A 261 -8.12 -7.98 7.50
N LEU A 262 -7.90 -7.47 8.70
CA LEU A 262 -8.44 -6.19 9.16
C LEU A 262 -7.34 -5.14 9.10
N THR A 263 -7.69 -3.93 8.70
CA THR A 263 -6.83 -2.76 8.84
C THR A 263 -7.61 -1.69 9.59
N ALA A 264 -7.08 -1.24 10.71
CA ALA A 264 -7.67 -0.23 11.55
C ALA A 264 -6.79 1.01 11.53
N SER A 265 -7.37 2.18 11.35
CA SER A 265 -6.67 3.46 11.33
C SER A 265 -7.44 4.48 12.15
N GLY A 266 -6.78 5.48 12.73
CA GLY A 266 -7.50 6.46 13.53
C GLY A 266 -7.96 5.95 14.91
N ASP A 267 -8.82 6.73 15.57
CA ASP A 267 -9.53 6.35 16.80
C ASP A 267 -10.67 5.35 16.51
N ALA A 268 -10.30 4.11 16.25
CA ALA A 268 -11.23 3.09 15.79
C ALA A 268 -11.76 2.22 16.95
N THR A 269 -12.98 1.70 16.83
CA THR A 269 -13.51 0.69 17.77
C THR A 269 -13.88 -0.59 17.03
N LEU A 270 -13.40 -1.74 17.51
CA LEU A 270 -13.78 -3.07 17.06
C LEU A 270 -14.62 -3.75 18.15
N THR A 271 -15.89 -3.99 17.87
CA THR A 271 -16.84 -4.65 18.78
C THR A 271 -17.32 -5.98 18.19
N LEU A 272 -16.56 -7.05 18.40
CA LEU A 272 -17.01 -8.45 18.29
C LEU A 272 -17.91 -8.82 19.50
N ASP A 273 -19.22 -8.88 19.29
CA ASP A 273 -20.20 -9.41 20.25
C ASP A 273 -20.56 -10.84 19.81
N THR A 274 -19.63 -11.75 20.11
CA THR A 274 -19.72 -13.17 19.72
C THR A 274 -19.66 -14.02 20.98
N THR A 275 -20.49 -15.06 21.09
CA THR A 275 -20.47 -15.95 22.27
C THR A 275 -19.35 -16.99 22.22
N GLU A 276 -18.72 -17.15 21.05
CA GLU A 276 -17.66 -18.14 20.77
C GLU A 276 -16.33 -17.44 20.50
N ALA A 277 -15.23 -18.22 20.58
CA ALA A 277 -13.89 -17.76 20.25
C ALA A 277 -13.78 -17.27 18.80
N ALA A 278 -13.11 -16.14 18.58
CA ALA A 278 -12.85 -15.60 17.26
C ALA A 278 -11.37 -15.79 16.87
N THR A 279 -11.09 -16.12 15.60
CA THR A 279 -9.73 -16.25 15.07
C THR A 279 -9.58 -15.40 13.82
N LEU A 280 -8.67 -14.42 13.85
CA LEU A 280 -8.32 -13.49 12.78
C LEU A 280 -7.00 -13.88 12.11
N ARG A 281 -6.90 -13.72 10.79
CA ARG A 281 -5.62 -13.93 10.09
C ARG A 281 -4.66 -12.77 10.29
N THR A 282 -5.09 -11.55 10.00
CA THR A 282 -4.23 -10.37 10.17
C THR A 282 -5.02 -9.21 10.74
N LEU A 283 -4.50 -8.54 11.76
CA LEU A 283 -4.90 -7.19 12.16
C LEU A 283 -3.71 -6.26 11.92
N THR A 284 -3.90 -5.27 11.04
CA THR A 284 -2.95 -4.19 10.78
C THR A 284 -3.45 -2.92 11.46
N LEU A 285 -2.62 -2.31 12.29
CA LEU A 285 -2.85 -1.01 12.89
C LEU A 285 -2.19 0.07 12.03
N ASP A 286 -2.84 1.22 11.92
CA ASP A 286 -2.34 2.42 11.25
C ASP A 286 -2.89 3.64 12.01
N THR A 287 -2.64 3.67 13.32
CA THR A 287 -3.08 4.77 14.20
C THR A 287 -1.92 5.68 14.55
N ALA A 288 -2.21 6.97 14.77
CA ALA A 288 -1.25 7.87 15.39
C ALA A 288 -0.98 7.47 16.85
N PHE A 289 0.10 7.98 17.45
CA PHE A 289 0.48 7.65 18.84
C PHE A 289 -0.57 8.04 19.90
N ASP A 290 -1.41 9.03 19.61
CA ASP A 290 -2.51 9.47 20.46
C ASP A 290 -3.86 8.85 20.11
N GLU A 291 -3.89 7.97 19.10
CA GLU A 291 -5.08 7.27 18.63
C GLU A 291 -4.99 5.79 18.99
N ALA A 292 -6.12 5.19 19.36
CA ALA A 292 -6.18 3.78 19.73
C ALA A 292 -7.27 3.03 18.98
N VAL A 293 -6.98 1.77 18.66
CA VAL A 293 -8.00 0.80 18.28
C VAL A 293 -8.49 0.12 19.54
N THR A 294 -9.71 0.42 19.96
CA THR A 294 -10.33 -0.23 21.12
C THR A 294 -11.06 -1.49 20.67
N VAL A 295 -10.65 -2.64 21.20
CA VAL A 295 -11.33 -3.91 21.01
C VAL A 295 -12.21 -4.16 22.24
N SER A 296 -13.54 -4.03 22.09
CA SER A 296 -14.49 -4.08 23.22
C SER A 296 -15.49 -5.22 23.08
N LEU A 297 -15.39 -6.31 23.85
CA LEU A 297 -16.04 -7.58 23.46
C LEU A 297 -16.64 -8.46 24.56
N GLY A 298 -17.55 -9.36 24.13
CA GLY A 298 -18.12 -10.50 24.88
C GLY A 298 -17.72 -11.97 24.53
N PRO A 299 -16.72 -12.31 23.67
CA PRO A 299 -16.25 -13.67 23.44
C PRO A 299 -15.36 -14.18 24.56
N SER A 300 -15.24 -15.50 24.62
CA SER A 300 -14.32 -16.21 25.52
C SER A 300 -12.85 -16.20 25.05
N SER A 301 -12.52 -15.75 23.83
CA SER A 301 -11.13 -15.49 23.39
C SER A 301 -11.05 -14.88 21.98
N LEU A 302 -10.02 -14.08 21.70
CA LEU A 302 -9.67 -13.54 20.39
C LEU A 302 -8.25 -13.97 20.00
N THR A 303 -8.10 -14.62 18.85
CA THR A 303 -6.81 -15.14 18.36
C THR A 303 -6.37 -14.46 17.06
N PHE A 304 -5.07 -14.17 16.91
CA PHE A 304 -4.48 -13.59 15.69
C PHE A 304 -3.35 -14.46 15.14
N ASP A 305 -3.38 -14.78 13.85
CA ASP A 305 -2.20 -15.33 13.16
C ASP A 305 -1.14 -14.26 12.93
N ARG A 306 -1.54 -13.01 12.69
CA ARG A 306 -0.63 -11.87 12.55
C ARG A 306 -1.24 -10.59 13.09
N LEU A 307 -0.51 -9.93 13.97
CA LEU A 307 -0.78 -8.58 14.41
C LEU A 307 0.38 -7.71 13.93
N THR A 308 0.09 -6.58 13.29
CA THR A 308 1.13 -5.73 12.71
C THR A 308 0.72 -4.28 12.57
N GLY A 309 1.62 -3.44 12.08
CA GLY A 309 1.36 -2.04 11.77
C GLY A 309 1.48 -1.15 12.99
N ASN A 310 1.36 0.15 12.77
CA ASN A 310 1.72 1.18 13.74
C ASN A 310 0.55 1.54 14.65
N GLY A 311 0.85 1.87 15.91
CA GLY A 311 -0.09 2.54 16.80
C GLY A 311 -0.48 1.73 18.03
N VAL A 312 -1.59 2.15 18.66
CA VAL A 312 -2.03 1.63 19.96
C VAL A 312 -3.22 0.69 19.79
N LEU A 313 -3.10 -0.53 20.30
CA LEU A 313 -4.25 -1.42 20.48
C LEU A 313 -4.62 -1.42 21.96
N GLN A 314 -5.87 -1.07 22.26
CA GLN A 314 -6.44 -1.20 23.59
C GLN A 314 -7.45 -2.34 23.60
N TRP A 315 -7.28 -3.28 24.52
CA TRP A 315 -8.27 -4.30 24.79
C TRP A 315 -8.83 -4.11 26.19
N ASP A 316 -10.15 -4.01 26.31
CA ASP A 316 -10.83 -3.60 27.55
C ASP A 316 -10.97 -4.71 28.61
N GLY A 317 -10.41 -5.90 28.35
CA GLY A 317 -10.36 -6.99 29.32
C GLY A 317 -11.67 -7.78 29.46
N GLY A 318 -12.34 -8.09 28.35
CA GLY A 318 -13.46 -9.05 28.33
C GLY A 318 -13.11 -10.41 28.98
N GLU A 319 -14.11 -11.27 29.23
CA GLU A 319 -13.94 -12.55 29.94
C GLU A 319 -13.00 -13.58 29.25
N GLY A 320 -12.49 -13.28 28.06
CA GLY A 320 -11.70 -14.19 27.23
C GLY A 320 -10.22 -13.91 27.13
N ASP A 321 -9.46 -14.81 26.51
CA ASP A 321 -8.01 -14.64 26.26
C ASP A 321 -7.73 -13.83 24.96
N PHE A 322 -6.75 -12.93 24.99
CA PHE A 322 -6.15 -12.34 23.79
C PHE A 322 -4.93 -13.17 23.38
N VAL A 323 -4.95 -13.74 22.18
CA VAL A 323 -4.04 -14.84 21.81
C VAL A 323 -3.26 -14.53 20.53
N ILE A 324 -1.94 -14.60 20.59
CA ILE A 324 -1.07 -14.54 19.42
C ILE A 324 -0.70 -15.96 19.00
N ALA A 325 -1.25 -16.41 17.87
CA ALA A 325 -1.01 -17.73 17.30
C ALA A 325 0.20 -17.77 16.35
N GLY A 326 0.43 -16.68 15.62
CA GLY A 326 1.57 -16.53 14.70
C GLY A 326 2.46 -15.38 15.12
N THR A 327 2.44 -14.26 14.41
CA THR A 327 3.40 -13.16 14.61
C THR A 327 2.75 -11.91 15.19
N ALA A 328 3.31 -11.36 16.26
CA ALA A 328 3.08 -9.98 16.66
C ALA A 328 4.29 -9.14 16.23
N ALA A 329 4.06 -8.12 15.40
CA ALA A 329 5.11 -7.27 14.81
C ALA A 329 4.62 -5.82 14.76
N PRO A 330 4.71 -5.07 15.89
CA PRO A 330 4.14 -3.74 16.06
C PRO A 330 4.67 -2.65 15.10
N GLY A 331 5.60 -3.00 14.20
CA GLY A 331 6.03 -2.17 13.08
C GLY A 331 6.96 -1.03 13.49
N ASN A 332 7.38 -0.21 12.52
CA ASN A 332 8.49 0.73 12.66
C ASN A 332 8.22 1.96 13.57
N SER A 333 7.07 2.06 14.22
CA SER A 333 6.77 3.06 15.26
C SER A 333 6.80 2.38 16.62
N ILE A 334 7.00 3.10 17.75
CA ILE A 334 6.82 2.50 19.08
C ILE A 334 5.45 1.82 19.13
N GLY A 335 5.46 0.51 19.01
CA GLY A 335 4.25 -0.27 19.02
C GLY A 335 3.88 -0.53 20.46
N TRP A 336 2.98 0.29 20.97
CA TRP A 336 2.48 0.13 22.32
C TRP A 336 1.17 -0.63 22.28
N MET A 337 1.10 -1.77 22.94
CA MET A 337 -0.14 -2.50 23.13
C MET A 337 -0.56 -2.49 24.59
N ASP A 338 -1.82 -2.15 24.84
CA ASP A 338 -2.44 -2.22 26.16
C ASP A 338 -3.53 -3.31 26.17
N VAL A 339 -3.29 -4.39 26.91
CA VAL A 339 -4.12 -5.59 26.98
C VAL A 339 -4.74 -5.68 28.37
N GLY A 340 -5.96 -5.21 28.54
CA GLY A 340 -6.68 -5.20 29.83
C GLY A 340 -7.05 -6.56 30.43
N GLY A 341 -6.71 -7.68 29.77
CA GLY A 341 -6.96 -9.05 30.23
C GLY A 341 -5.75 -9.96 30.05
N THR A 342 -5.96 -11.25 29.73
CA THR A 342 -4.86 -12.19 29.49
C THR A 342 -4.30 -12.11 28.07
N LEU A 343 -3.01 -11.78 27.91
CA LEU A 343 -2.23 -12.02 26.69
C LEU A 343 -1.63 -13.44 26.74
N THR A 344 -1.92 -14.27 25.74
CA THR A 344 -1.32 -15.60 25.57
C THR A 344 -0.49 -15.69 24.28
N MET A 345 0.78 -16.03 24.41
CA MET A 345 1.63 -16.44 23.29
C MET A 345 1.48 -17.95 23.07
N GLN A 346 0.95 -18.37 21.92
CA GLN A 346 0.82 -19.80 21.61
C GLN A 346 2.16 -20.45 21.24
N SER A 347 2.22 -21.77 21.35
CA SER A 347 3.35 -22.53 20.81
C SER A 347 3.52 -22.28 19.31
N GLY A 348 4.70 -21.83 18.92
CA GLY A 348 5.10 -21.51 17.55
C GLY A 348 4.97 -20.03 17.21
N SER A 349 4.47 -19.20 18.11
CA SER A 349 4.32 -17.77 17.87
C SER A 349 5.67 -17.02 17.91
N THR A 350 5.70 -15.84 17.30
CA THR A 350 6.84 -14.94 17.25
C THR A 350 6.40 -13.55 17.70
N TYR A 351 7.15 -12.94 18.61
CA TYR A 351 7.15 -11.50 18.82
C TYR A 351 8.34 -10.90 18.09
N GLU A 352 8.10 -10.15 17.02
CA GLU A 352 9.10 -9.29 16.38
C GLU A 352 9.13 -7.98 17.17
N TRP A 353 10.13 -7.86 18.05
CA TRP A 353 10.35 -6.71 18.91
C TRP A 353 11.36 -5.78 18.26
N GLU A 354 10.99 -4.51 18.10
CA GLU A 354 11.83 -3.51 17.46
C GLU A 354 12.32 -2.47 18.46
N LEU A 355 13.58 -2.05 18.31
CA LEU A 355 14.15 -0.89 18.98
C LEU A 355 14.40 0.21 17.94
N GLY A 356 13.74 1.35 18.10
CA GLY A 356 13.87 2.53 17.24
C GLY A 356 14.49 3.72 17.97
N ALA A 357 14.65 4.84 17.25
CA ALA A 357 15.20 6.08 17.81
C ALA A 357 14.35 6.68 18.94
N ASP A 358 13.03 6.49 18.85
CA ASP A 358 12.05 7.06 19.78
C ASP A 358 11.76 6.14 20.98
N GLY A 359 12.10 4.85 20.89
CA GLY A 359 11.83 3.86 21.92
C GLY A 359 11.76 2.43 21.39
N ALA A 360 11.45 1.50 22.28
CA ALA A 360 11.24 0.09 21.99
C ALA A 360 9.75 -0.23 21.89
N ASP A 361 9.40 -1.28 21.14
CA ASP A 361 8.08 -1.89 21.23
C ASP A 361 7.80 -2.40 22.65
N GLU A 362 6.55 -2.27 23.10
CA GLU A 362 6.17 -2.67 24.46
C GLU A 362 4.73 -3.17 24.52
N PHE A 363 4.53 -4.30 25.20
CA PHE A 363 3.21 -4.77 25.62
C PHE A 363 2.99 -4.44 27.10
N SER A 364 1.92 -3.74 27.44
CA SER A 364 1.40 -3.66 28.80
C SER A 364 0.17 -4.54 28.90
N VAL A 365 0.15 -5.49 29.84
CA VAL A 365 -0.91 -6.49 29.94
C VAL A 365 -1.36 -6.70 31.38
N ALA A 366 -2.63 -7.05 31.59
CA ALA A 366 -3.09 -7.40 32.94
C ALA A 366 -2.52 -8.77 33.35
N ASP A 367 -2.75 -9.80 32.54
CA ASP A 367 -2.25 -11.15 32.79
C ASP A 367 -1.43 -11.63 31.59
N LEU A 368 -0.24 -12.17 31.84
CA LEU A 368 0.66 -12.63 30.78
C LEU A 368 0.82 -14.15 30.85
N ASN A 369 0.62 -14.83 29.73
CA ASN A 369 0.81 -16.28 29.61
C ASN A 369 1.77 -16.61 28.45
N LEU A 370 3.04 -16.84 28.80
CA LEU A 370 4.10 -17.27 27.88
C LEU A 370 4.37 -18.78 27.93
N GLY A 371 3.70 -19.50 28.85
CA GLY A 371 4.13 -20.81 29.34
C GLY A 371 3.23 -21.98 28.96
N ASN A 372 2.45 -21.90 27.88
CA ASN A 372 1.44 -22.92 27.55
C ASN A 372 2.02 -24.22 26.93
N GLY A 373 3.12 -24.74 27.47
CA GLY A 373 3.70 -26.05 27.14
C GLY A 373 4.41 -26.17 25.80
N GLY A 374 4.73 -25.06 25.13
CA GLY A 374 5.46 -25.05 23.87
C GLY A 374 6.35 -23.81 23.70
N THR A 375 7.06 -23.76 22.57
CA THR A 375 8.08 -22.75 22.29
C THR A 375 7.49 -21.51 21.65
N TRP A 376 7.91 -20.32 22.04
CA TRP A 376 7.64 -19.06 21.30
C TRP A 376 8.96 -18.34 21.03
N THR A 377 8.99 -17.46 20.04
CA THR A 377 10.21 -16.77 19.60
C THR A 377 10.14 -15.29 19.93
N LEU A 378 11.13 -14.74 20.62
CA LEU A 378 11.42 -13.31 20.61
C LEU A 378 12.43 -13.05 19.49
N LYS A 379 12.01 -12.32 18.46
CA LYS A 379 12.87 -11.93 17.34
C LYS A 379 13.18 -10.45 17.47
N LEU A 380 14.46 -10.12 17.61
CA LEU A 380 14.91 -8.74 17.74
C LEU A 380 15.00 -8.10 16.36
N GLY A 381 14.60 -6.84 16.25
CA GLY A 381 14.69 -6.01 15.05
C GLY A 381 15.22 -4.60 15.37
N ASP A 382 15.86 -3.97 14.39
CA ASP A 382 16.34 -2.60 14.48
C ASP A 382 15.51 -1.68 13.59
N ALA A 383 14.72 -0.80 14.21
CA ALA A 383 13.85 0.18 13.55
C ALA A 383 14.50 1.58 13.50
N GLY A 384 15.83 1.65 13.51
CA GLY A 384 16.59 2.90 13.53
C GLY A 384 17.01 3.31 14.95
N ALA A 385 17.41 2.33 15.76
CA ALA A 385 17.89 2.56 17.11
C ALA A 385 19.08 3.55 17.16
N PRO A 386 19.27 4.30 18.27
CA PRO A 386 20.40 5.21 18.42
C PRO A 386 21.73 4.45 18.31
N ILE A 387 22.66 4.99 17.53
CA ILE A 387 24.01 4.45 17.39
C ILE A 387 24.85 4.82 18.62
N GLY A 388 25.67 3.88 19.08
CA GLY A 388 26.66 4.06 20.14
C GLY A 388 26.29 3.39 21.47
N PRO A 389 26.99 3.73 22.57
CA PRO A 389 26.78 3.12 23.86
C PRO A 389 25.34 3.26 24.33
N PHE A 390 24.72 2.13 24.62
CA PHE A 390 23.35 2.07 25.05
C PHE A 390 23.26 2.29 26.56
N ALA A 391 23.14 3.56 26.97
CA ALA A 391 23.02 3.93 28.38
C ALA A 391 21.62 3.65 28.98
N GLY A 392 20.69 3.06 28.22
CA GLY A 392 19.26 2.97 28.55
C GLY A 392 18.87 1.89 29.57
N GLY A 393 19.80 1.02 29.97
CA GLY A 393 19.48 -0.10 30.88
C GLY A 393 18.59 -1.17 30.22
N PRO A 394 18.01 -2.09 31.00
CA PRO A 394 17.15 -3.15 30.49
C PRO A 394 16.01 -2.59 29.62
N GLN A 395 15.76 -3.24 28.49
CA GLN A 395 14.70 -2.88 27.56
C GLN A 395 13.42 -3.64 27.89
N VAL A 396 12.30 -2.94 28.08
CA VAL A 396 11.03 -3.57 28.43
C VAL A 396 10.45 -4.26 27.20
N LEU A 397 10.04 -5.50 27.36
CA LEU A 397 9.31 -6.29 26.35
C LEU A 397 7.83 -6.39 26.73
N PHE A 398 7.60 -6.69 28.02
CA PHE A 398 6.27 -6.80 28.59
C PHE A 398 6.24 -6.14 29.97
N GLU A 399 5.24 -5.31 30.24
CA GLU A 399 4.73 -4.99 31.56
C GLU A 399 3.53 -5.89 31.85
N TYR A 400 3.44 -6.47 33.06
CA TYR A 400 2.36 -7.40 33.40
C TYR A 400 1.87 -7.27 34.85
N ALA A 401 0.56 -7.33 35.13
CA ALA A 401 0.12 -7.42 36.53
C ALA A 401 0.38 -8.82 37.12
N THR A 402 0.07 -9.88 36.37
CA THR A 402 0.42 -11.26 36.75
C THR A 402 1.06 -12.04 35.60
N LEU A 403 1.99 -12.95 35.95
CA LEU A 403 2.64 -13.86 35.00
C LEU A 403 2.24 -15.30 35.31
N ALA A 404 1.59 -15.96 34.36
CA ALA A 404 1.13 -17.33 34.52
C ALA A 404 2.31 -18.27 34.78
N GLY A 405 2.27 -18.94 35.93
CA GLY A 405 3.30 -19.89 36.33
C GLY A 405 4.67 -19.27 36.65
N ASP A 406 4.78 -17.94 36.70
CA ASP A 406 6.03 -17.19 36.94
C ASP A 406 7.17 -17.63 36.00
N THR A 407 6.83 -17.93 34.74
CA THR A 407 7.74 -18.52 33.75
C THR A 407 7.67 -17.83 32.40
N LEU A 408 8.81 -17.78 31.71
CA LEU A 408 8.90 -17.35 30.31
C LEU A 408 8.50 -18.46 29.31
N GLY A 409 8.18 -19.67 29.78
CA GLY A 409 8.00 -20.83 28.92
C GLY A 409 9.30 -21.27 28.23
N ASP A 410 9.18 -21.99 27.10
CA ASP A 410 10.31 -22.43 26.28
C ASP A 410 10.66 -21.38 25.22
N MET A 411 11.01 -20.17 25.67
CA MET A 411 11.34 -19.04 24.78
C MET A 411 12.61 -19.32 23.96
N VAL A 412 12.57 -18.98 22.67
CA VAL A 412 13.71 -18.90 21.76
C VAL A 412 14.02 -17.43 21.47
N LEU A 413 15.29 -17.04 21.61
CA LEU A 413 15.75 -15.71 21.21
C LEU A 413 16.37 -15.77 19.81
N ASP A 414 15.81 -15.02 18.87
CA ASP A 414 16.30 -14.85 17.49
C ASP A 414 16.92 -13.46 17.31
N GLN A 415 18.22 -13.42 17.00
CA GLN A 415 19.01 -12.21 16.82
C GLN A 415 19.41 -12.00 15.35
N SER A 416 18.84 -12.78 14.43
CA SER A 416 19.27 -12.81 13.03
C SER A 416 19.10 -11.49 12.28
N ALA A 417 18.27 -10.57 12.80
CA ALA A 417 17.99 -9.26 12.20
C ALA A 417 18.67 -8.08 12.93
N VAL A 418 19.56 -8.33 13.90
CA VAL A 418 20.23 -7.29 14.69
C VAL A 418 21.74 -7.46 14.70
N GLU A 419 22.34 -7.57 13.51
CA GLU A 419 23.78 -7.81 13.35
C GLU A 419 24.66 -6.71 13.97
N ARG A 420 24.13 -5.49 14.07
CA ARG A 420 24.81 -4.33 14.64
C ARG A 420 24.78 -4.28 16.17
N TRP A 421 24.01 -5.14 16.84
CA TRP A 421 23.84 -5.07 18.28
C TRP A 421 24.95 -5.84 18.98
N VAL A 422 25.66 -5.13 19.84
CA VAL A 422 26.71 -5.68 20.69
C VAL A 422 26.12 -5.88 22.07
N PHE A 423 26.21 -7.12 22.53
CA PHE A 423 25.84 -7.47 23.88
C PHE A 423 27.09 -7.60 24.76
N ASP A 424 26.92 -7.40 26.06
CA ASP A 424 27.96 -7.58 27.05
C ASP A 424 28.46 -9.04 27.10
N ALA A 425 29.44 -9.32 27.98
CA ALA A 425 30.04 -10.65 28.09
C ALA A 425 29.05 -11.76 28.53
N ALA A 426 27.91 -11.42 29.13
CA ALA A 426 26.84 -12.36 29.45
C ALA A 426 25.93 -12.65 28.25
N GLY A 427 26.00 -11.83 27.19
CA GLY A 427 25.13 -11.92 26.02
C GLY A 427 23.70 -11.45 26.33
N PRO A 428 22.80 -11.50 25.33
CA PRO A 428 21.42 -11.08 25.53
C PRO A 428 20.70 -12.02 26.50
N GLN A 429 20.09 -11.44 27.53
CA GLN A 429 19.30 -12.17 28.51
C GLN A 429 17.87 -11.64 28.53
N VAL A 430 16.88 -12.52 28.44
CA VAL A 430 15.49 -12.14 28.74
C VAL A 430 15.19 -12.56 30.16
N VAL A 431 14.82 -11.58 30.98
CA VAL A 431 14.69 -11.75 32.43
C VAL A 431 13.29 -11.34 32.87
N ASN A 432 12.68 -12.17 33.70
CA ASN A 432 11.49 -11.83 34.48
C ASN A 432 11.91 -11.05 35.74
N ASP A 433 11.71 -9.72 35.71
CA ASP A 433 11.79 -8.85 36.87
C ASP A 433 10.45 -8.82 37.63
N SER A 434 10.19 -9.91 38.35
CA SER A 434 8.98 -10.11 39.15
C SER A 434 8.74 -9.05 40.24
N GLN A 435 9.75 -8.26 40.61
CA GLN A 435 9.57 -7.19 41.60
C GLN A 435 8.94 -5.95 40.97
N ASN A 436 9.34 -5.64 39.75
CA ASN A 436 8.85 -4.49 39.00
C ASN A 436 7.77 -4.86 37.98
N HIS A 437 7.39 -6.14 37.89
CA HIS A 437 6.34 -6.60 37.00
C HIS A 437 6.69 -6.44 35.52
N LEU A 438 7.96 -6.68 35.17
CA LEU A 438 8.51 -6.49 33.82
C LEU A 438 9.20 -7.74 33.30
N ILE A 439 9.01 -8.04 32.02
CA ILE A 439 9.91 -8.91 31.25
C ILE A 439 10.81 -7.99 30.44
N VAL A 440 12.13 -8.12 30.63
CA VAL A 440 13.12 -7.22 30.03
C VAL A 440 14.18 -7.97 29.24
N LEU A 441 14.65 -7.36 28.15
CA LEU A 441 15.89 -7.71 27.46
C LEU A 441 17.05 -6.97 28.12
N GLN A 442 18.07 -7.70 28.54
CA GLN A 442 19.28 -7.20 29.18
C GLN A 442 20.52 -7.57 28.38
N GLY A 443 21.61 -6.88 28.71
CA GLY A 443 22.93 -7.12 28.15
C GLY A 443 23.20 -6.35 26.86
N LEU A 444 22.25 -5.58 26.32
CA LEU A 444 22.52 -4.69 25.18
C LEU A 444 23.46 -3.58 25.65
N ASP A 445 24.68 -3.54 25.08
CA ASP A 445 25.75 -2.62 25.47
C ASP A 445 25.90 -1.49 24.46
N GLU A 446 25.87 -1.81 23.17
CA GLU A 446 26.09 -0.85 22.09
C GLU A 446 25.39 -1.27 20.80
N ILE A 447 24.99 -0.29 19.99
CA ILE A 447 24.52 -0.50 18.63
C ILE A 447 25.52 0.15 17.68
N LEU A 448 26.20 -0.69 16.88
CA LEU A 448 27.21 -0.23 15.94
C LEU A 448 26.58 0.55 14.78
N ALA A 449 27.35 1.48 14.22
CA ALA A 449 26.98 2.17 12.99
C ALA A 449 26.95 1.18 11.81
N MET A 450 26.22 1.53 10.74
CA MET A 450 26.37 0.84 9.45
C MET A 450 27.80 1.06 8.93
N GLN A 451 28.60 0.00 8.86
CA GLN A 451 30.02 0.06 8.51
C GLN A 451 30.51 -1.24 7.87
N TRP A 452 31.78 -1.23 7.46
CA TRP A 452 32.51 -2.43 7.08
C TRP A 452 32.56 -3.43 8.25
N LYS A 453 31.99 -4.62 8.08
CA LYS A 453 31.88 -5.65 9.15
C LYS A 453 32.84 -6.81 9.01
N THR A 454 33.60 -6.89 7.91
CA THR A 454 34.48 -8.05 7.70
C THR A 454 35.83 -7.81 8.33
N ASP A 455 36.19 -8.65 9.31
CA ASP A 455 37.55 -8.69 9.87
C ASP A 455 38.54 -9.39 8.92
N GLY A 456 38.65 -8.82 7.72
CA GLY A 456 39.33 -9.41 6.58
C GLY A 456 39.37 -8.44 5.39
N ASN A 457 40.17 -8.80 4.38
CA ASN A 457 40.10 -8.11 3.10
C ASN A 457 38.86 -8.61 2.35
N GLY A 458 38.24 -7.76 1.55
CA GLY A 458 37.03 -8.11 0.81
C GLY A 458 36.69 -7.10 -0.27
N SER A 459 35.69 -7.43 -1.08
CA SER A 459 35.13 -6.53 -2.09
C SER A 459 34.24 -5.47 -1.44
N PHE A 460 34.44 -4.20 -1.80
CA PHE A 460 33.58 -3.08 -1.44
C PHE A 460 32.14 -3.33 -1.89
N GLY A 461 31.94 -3.89 -3.09
CA GLY A 461 30.62 -4.13 -3.66
C GLY A 461 29.93 -5.41 -3.16
N ASP A 462 30.52 -6.15 -2.23
CA ASP A 462 29.92 -7.36 -1.68
C ASP A 462 29.10 -7.02 -0.41
N PRO A 463 27.77 -7.22 -0.43
CA PRO A 463 26.91 -7.01 0.73
C PRO A 463 27.39 -7.74 1.99
N ALA A 464 28.03 -8.90 1.86
CA ALA A 464 28.51 -9.66 3.01
C ALA A 464 29.62 -8.93 3.80
N ASN A 465 30.25 -7.89 3.23
CA ASN A 465 31.27 -7.11 3.91
C ASN A 465 30.72 -5.89 4.68
N TRP A 466 29.43 -5.60 4.58
CA TRP A 466 28.76 -4.48 5.24
C TRP A 466 27.67 -4.97 6.20
N PHE A 467 27.48 -4.27 7.32
CA PHE A 467 26.35 -4.53 8.21
C PHE A 467 25.01 -4.48 7.46
N ASP A 468 24.07 -5.33 7.86
CA ASP A 468 22.71 -5.47 7.31
C ASP A 468 22.67 -5.82 5.80
N ALA A 469 23.79 -6.32 5.26
CA ALA A 469 23.96 -6.59 3.84
C ALA A 469 23.68 -5.34 2.96
N ALA A 470 23.97 -4.16 3.48
CA ALA A 470 23.73 -2.89 2.82
C ALA A 470 25.05 -2.28 2.31
N VAL A 471 25.34 -2.43 1.02
CA VAL A 471 26.48 -1.76 0.38
C VAL A 471 26.20 -0.25 0.31
N PRO A 472 27.11 0.62 0.76
CA PRO A 472 26.96 2.06 0.61
C PRO A 472 27.14 2.44 -0.86
N GLU A 473 26.03 2.52 -1.59
CA GLU A 473 26.00 2.87 -3.01
C GLU A 473 24.86 3.85 -3.30
N GLY A 474 25.21 5.07 -3.69
CA GLY A 474 24.26 6.12 -4.03
C GLY A 474 24.82 7.53 -3.85
N VAL A 475 24.09 8.51 -4.35
CA VAL A 475 24.30 9.92 -3.97
C VAL A 475 24.06 10.03 -2.46
N ASP A 476 24.92 10.76 -1.76
CA ASP A 476 24.87 10.91 -0.28
C ASP A 476 25.12 9.64 0.53
N ALA A 477 25.36 8.48 -0.09
CA ALA A 477 25.66 7.25 0.63
C ALA A 477 26.94 7.41 1.47
N VAL A 478 26.94 6.87 2.68
CA VAL A 478 28.03 7.00 3.65
C VAL A 478 28.73 5.66 3.82
N ALA A 479 30.01 5.60 3.47
CA ALA A 479 30.86 4.43 3.69
C ALA A 479 31.70 4.63 4.95
N ASN A 480 31.43 3.84 5.98
CA ASN A 480 32.12 3.91 7.27
C ASN A 480 33.14 2.77 7.43
N PHE A 481 34.35 3.12 7.84
CA PHE A 481 35.45 2.22 8.19
C PHE A 481 35.93 2.54 9.61
N LEU A 482 35.38 1.85 10.63
CA LEU A 482 35.57 2.20 12.05
C LEU A 482 36.39 1.13 12.81
N ASP A 483 36.61 1.34 14.12
CA ASP A 483 37.49 0.51 14.97
C ASP A 483 36.82 -0.75 15.53
N ASP A 484 35.50 -0.87 15.45
CA ASP A 484 34.74 -1.81 16.29
C ASP A 484 34.89 -3.29 15.87
N VAL A 485 35.28 -3.54 14.61
CA VAL A 485 35.22 -4.89 14.02
C VAL A 485 36.58 -5.44 13.61
N VAL A 486 37.52 -4.60 13.22
CA VAL A 486 38.76 -5.06 12.58
C VAL A 486 39.93 -5.19 13.56
N THR A 487 40.72 -6.26 13.41
CA THR A 487 41.84 -6.59 14.31
C THR A 487 43.23 -6.48 13.66
N ALA A 488 43.27 -6.06 12.39
CA ALA A 488 44.49 -5.81 11.62
C ALA A 488 44.17 -4.86 10.45
N GLY A 489 45.20 -4.35 9.75
CA GLY A 489 44.99 -3.54 8.55
C GLY A 489 44.22 -4.31 7.47
N ARG A 490 43.23 -3.65 6.86
CA ARG A 490 42.28 -4.25 5.90
C ARG A 490 42.27 -3.54 4.55
N THR A 491 42.07 -4.30 3.49
CA THR A 491 41.87 -3.78 2.13
C THR A 491 40.44 -4.00 1.68
N ALA A 492 39.72 -2.93 1.34
CA ALA A 492 38.44 -2.96 0.65
C ALA A 492 38.67 -2.78 -0.87
N SER A 493 38.40 -3.82 -1.67
CA SER A 493 38.63 -3.79 -3.12
C SER A 493 37.42 -3.25 -3.89
N VAL A 494 37.64 -2.23 -4.70
CA VAL A 494 36.65 -1.62 -5.60
C VAL A 494 36.83 -2.26 -6.97
N ASP A 495 36.08 -3.33 -7.20
CA ASP A 495 36.14 -4.13 -8.43
C ASP A 495 35.12 -3.69 -9.49
N SER A 496 34.04 -3.03 -9.06
CA SER A 496 33.07 -2.33 -9.92
C SER A 496 32.95 -0.86 -9.49
N PRO A 497 32.56 0.06 -10.39
CA PRO A 497 32.33 1.45 -10.00
C PRO A 497 31.28 1.56 -8.89
N VAL A 498 31.55 2.39 -7.89
CA VAL A 498 30.62 2.67 -6.78
C VAL A 498 30.43 4.17 -6.62
N THR A 499 29.26 4.61 -6.18
CA THR A 499 29.00 6.03 -5.88
C THR A 499 28.78 6.20 -4.38
N VAL A 500 29.45 7.15 -3.76
CA VAL A 500 29.24 7.53 -2.35
C VAL A 500 29.28 9.04 -2.20
N GLY A 501 28.58 9.59 -1.20
CA GLY A 501 28.68 10.99 -0.81
C GLY A 501 29.80 11.25 0.20
N THR A 502 29.99 10.30 1.11
CA THR A 502 30.91 10.44 2.25
C THR A 502 31.69 9.15 2.49
N ILE A 503 32.98 9.27 2.79
CA ILE A 503 33.81 8.19 3.31
C ILE A 503 34.35 8.60 4.68
N ASN A 504 34.10 7.80 5.71
CA ASN A 504 34.59 8.05 7.06
C ASN A 504 35.60 6.97 7.46
N PHE A 505 36.73 7.41 7.99
CA PHE A 505 37.68 6.57 8.70
C PHE A 505 37.75 7.00 10.16
N ASP A 506 37.49 6.06 11.07
CA ASP A 506 37.67 6.26 12.50
C ASP A 506 38.24 4.98 13.11
N ASN A 507 39.49 4.69 12.77
CA ASN A 507 40.20 3.53 13.28
C ASN A 507 41.63 3.91 13.68
N ALA A 508 41.87 4.09 14.97
CA ALA A 508 43.14 4.54 15.49
C ALA A 508 44.25 3.47 15.41
N THR A 509 43.86 2.19 15.42
CA THR A 509 44.77 1.07 15.66
C THR A 509 45.23 0.38 14.37
N HIS A 510 44.39 0.38 13.35
CA HIS A 510 44.55 -0.40 12.13
C HIS A 510 44.19 0.41 10.88
N SER A 511 45.07 0.33 9.88
CA SER A 511 44.88 1.06 8.62
C SER A 511 43.91 0.34 7.69
N PHE A 512 42.85 1.02 7.24
CA PHE A 512 42.16 0.67 6.01
C PHE A 512 42.86 1.18 4.75
N GLU A 513 42.88 0.33 3.72
CA GLU A 513 43.19 0.69 2.34
C GLU A 513 41.96 0.46 1.45
N ILE A 514 41.49 1.50 0.76
CA ILE A 514 40.50 1.33 -0.31
C ILE A 514 41.26 1.26 -1.64
N ALA A 515 41.31 0.07 -2.23
CA ALA A 515 42.11 -0.24 -3.41
C ALA A 515 41.23 -0.80 -4.53
N GLY A 516 41.77 -0.99 -5.73
CA GLY A 516 41.07 -1.72 -6.79
C GLY A 516 41.11 -1.02 -8.15
N PRO A 517 40.79 -1.74 -9.22
CA PRO A 517 40.86 -1.22 -10.59
C PRO A 517 39.72 -0.27 -10.96
N SER A 518 38.61 -0.29 -10.22
CA SER A 518 37.41 0.50 -10.53
C SER A 518 37.35 1.83 -9.78
N THR A 519 36.39 2.66 -10.18
CA THR A 519 36.27 4.05 -9.74
C THR A 519 35.29 4.22 -8.59
N ILE A 520 35.65 5.02 -7.59
CA ILE A 520 34.74 5.58 -6.59
C ILE A 520 34.29 6.96 -7.07
N VAL A 521 33.00 7.11 -7.34
CA VAL A 521 32.37 8.37 -7.71
C VAL A 521 31.96 9.08 -6.43
N LEU A 522 32.52 10.26 -6.16
CA LEU A 522 32.16 11.08 -4.98
C LEU A 522 31.10 12.10 -5.36
N LYS A 523 29.90 11.97 -4.80
CA LYS A 523 28.75 12.81 -5.16
C LYS A 523 27.80 13.05 -3.99
N ALA A 524 27.59 14.32 -3.68
CA ALA A 524 26.58 14.81 -2.74
C ALA A 524 25.43 15.50 -3.50
N SER A 525 24.19 15.37 -3.00
CA SER A 525 23.02 16.09 -3.53
C SER A 525 23.01 17.55 -3.14
N ALA A 526 23.64 17.89 -2.02
CA ALA A 526 23.85 19.24 -1.53
C ALA A 526 25.26 19.38 -0.92
N GLY A 527 25.92 20.51 -1.20
CA GLY A 527 27.27 20.77 -0.69
C GLY A 527 28.36 19.93 -1.37
N ASP A 528 29.43 19.69 -0.61
CA ASP A 528 30.61 18.96 -1.06
C ASP A 528 30.50 17.48 -0.70
N ALA A 529 31.09 16.61 -1.52
CA ALA A 529 31.38 15.25 -1.09
C ALA A 529 32.50 15.28 -0.03
N GLN A 530 32.53 14.28 0.85
CA GLN A 530 33.40 14.30 2.02
C GLN A 530 34.28 13.06 2.16
N ILE A 531 35.51 13.27 2.61
CA ILE A 531 36.33 12.21 3.20
C ILE A 531 36.80 12.70 4.56
N ASN A 532 36.41 11.99 5.62
CA ASN A 532 36.71 12.36 7.00
C ASN A 532 37.63 11.31 7.62
N VAL A 533 38.74 11.73 8.22
CA VAL A 533 39.66 10.88 8.97
C VAL A 533 39.72 11.37 10.41
N GLN A 534 38.93 10.73 11.27
CA GLN A 534 38.79 11.08 12.67
C GLN A 534 39.88 10.45 13.55
N ALA A 535 40.34 9.25 13.19
CA ALA A 535 41.46 8.58 13.84
C ALA A 535 42.27 7.76 12.83
N GLY A 536 43.56 7.55 13.12
CA GLY A 536 44.41 6.63 12.37
C GLY A 536 45.09 7.18 11.12
N SER A 537 45.69 6.25 10.36
CA SER A 537 46.41 6.50 9.13
C SER A 537 45.92 5.57 8.02
N HIS A 538 45.34 6.13 6.97
CA HIS A 538 44.61 5.37 5.94
C HIS A 538 45.08 5.68 4.53
N THR A 539 44.74 4.80 3.59
CA THR A 539 45.10 4.94 2.18
C THR A 539 43.91 4.71 1.26
N ILE A 540 43.82 5.49 0.19
CA ILE A 540 42.95 5.24 -0.95
C ILE A 540 43.83 5.14 -2.20
N SER A 541 43.97 3.93 -2.73
CA SER A 541 44.68 3.62 -3.97
C SER A 541 43.72 3.29 -5.13
N ALA A 542 42.42 3.17 -4.87
CA ALA A 542 41.37 3.13 -5.88
C ALA A 542 41.23 4.49 -6.60
N GLN A 543 40.70 4.47 -7.82
CA GLN A 543 40.46 5.69 -8.60
C GLN A 543 39.27 6.48 -8.02
N LEU A 544 39.47 7.66 -7.45
CA LEU A 544 38.40 8.63 -7.18
C LEU A 544 38.02 9.41 -8.44
N SER A 545 36.73 9.65 -8.62
CA SER A 545 36.15 10.58 -9.62
C SER A 545 35.11 11.48 -8.95
N PRO A 546 35.54 12.59 -8.34
CA PRO A 546 34.62 13.47 -7.64
C PRO A 546 33.79 14.30 -8.62
N VAL A 547 32.47 14.20 -8.49
CA VAL A 547 31.48 14.93 -9.29
C VAL A 547 31.05 16.20 -8.56
N SER A 548 31.02 16.16 -7.23
CA SER A 548 30.93 17.35 -6.37
C SER A 548 32.33 17.85 -6.03
N SER A 549 32.44 19.10 -5.57
CA SER A 549 33.62 19.56 -4.82
C SER A 549 33.90 18.60 -3.66
N LEU A 550 35.16 18.45 -3.28
CA LEU A 550 35.61 17.50 -2.26
C LEU A 550 36.19 18.25 -1.09
N THR A 551 35.62 18.00 0.09
CA THR A 551 36.22 18.37 1.35
C THR A 551 36.87 17.13 1.98
N VAL A 552 38.17 17.22 2.28
CA VAL A 552 38.90 16.22 3.05
C VAL A 552 39.21 16.82 4.41
N ASP A 553 38.68 16.21 5.47
CA ASP A 553 38.96 16.59 6.85
C ASP A 553 39.79 15.51 7.53
N THR A 554 40.94 15.88 8.08
CA THR A 554 41.82 14.96 8.82
C THR A 554 42.05 15.54 10.21
N ALA A 555 41.55 14.88 11.25
CA ALA A 555 41.74 15.28 12.64
C ALA A 555 43.22 15.36 13.04
N ASP A 556 43.51 15.95 14.20
CA ASP A 556 44.90 16.06 14.67
C ASP A 556 45.55 14.68 14.81
N THR A 557 46.84 14.58 14.48
CA THR A 557 47.63 13.33 14.45
C THR A 557 47.14 12.22 13.51
N THR A 558 46.17 12.48 12.62
CA THR A 558 45.72 11.51 11.60
C THR A 558 46.37 11.77 10.24
N SER A 559 46.29 10.79 9.34
CA SER A 559 46.79 10.97 7.98
C SER A 559 45.97 10.22 6.93
N LEU A 560 45.77 10.84 5.77
CA LEU A 560 45.22 10.20 4.58
C LEU A 560 46.20 10.26 3.42
N THR A 561 46.45 9.12 2.77
CA THR A 561 47.14 9.06 1.48
C THR A 561 46.15 8.71 0.37
N ILE A 562 46.05 9.56 -0.65
CA ILE A 562 45.29 9.29 -1.87
C ILE A 562 46.30 9.18 -3.02
N ALA A 563 46.44 7.97 -3.57
CA ALA A 563 47.48 7.63 -4.53
C ALA A 563 47.01 6.55 -5.52
N PRO A 564 46.10 6.87 -6.46
CA PRO A 564 45.71 5.92 -7.48
C PRO A 564 46.87 5.54 -8.38
N ALA A 565 46.82 4.33 -8.94
CA ALA A 565 47.85 3.84 -9.86
C ALA A 565 47.90 4.62 -11.19
N THR A 566 46.78 5.20 -11.61
CA THR A 566 46.64 5.98 -12.84
C THR A 566 46.41 7.45 -12.55
N ARG A 567 46.87 8.31 -13.46
CA ARG A 567 46.61 9.75 -13.36
C ARG A 567 45.14 10.05 -13.65
N SER A 568 44.55 10.95 -12.87
CA SER A 568 43.16 11.39 -13.07
C SER A 568 42.99 12.89 -12.89
N PHE A 569 41.87 13.42 -13.36
CA PHE A 569 41.47 14.81 -13.20
C PHE A 569 40.42 14.95 -12.10
N PHE A 570 40.45 16.10 -11.44
CA PHE A 570 39.53 16.51 -10.41
C PHE A 570 39.03 17.90 -10.80
N ASP A 571 37.80 17.95 -11.31
CA ASP A 571 37.24 19.15 -11.94
C ASP A 571 36.58 20.12 -10.92
N GLY A 572 36.31 19.65 -9.70
CA GLY A 572 35.74 20.44 -8.60
C GLY A 572 36.76 21.21 -7.76
N ASP A 573 36.30 21.83 -6.68
CA ASP A 573 37.16 22.46 -5.66
C ASP A 573 37.62 21.40 -4.65
N LEU A 574 38.91 21.44 -4.28
CA LEU A 574 39.49 20.60 -3.23
C LEU A 574 39.73 21.44 -1.99
N THR A 575 39.06 21.10 -0.89
CA THR A 575 39.24 21.72 0.41
C THR A 575 39.88 20.73 1.37
N LYS A 576 40.98 21.11 2.03
CA LYS A 576 41.63 20.35 3.09
C LYS A 576 41.44 21.04 4.44
N ASN A 577 40.70 20.40 5.33
CA ASN A 577 40.43 20.82 6.70
C ASN A 577 41.15 19.93 7.72
N GLY A 578 41.08 20.33 9.00
CA GLY A 578 41.64 19.56 10.11
C GLY A 578 43.17 19.60 10.19
N MET A 579 43.72 19.27 11.36
CA MET A 579 45.15 19.44 11.66
C MET A 579 46.05 18.29 11.17
N GLY A 580 45.47 17.17 10.78
CA GLY A 580 46.19 16.01 10.24
C GLY A 580 46.75 16.21 8.83
N ASP A 581 47.42 15.18 8.34
CA ASP A 581 48.15 15.20 7.08
C ASP A 581 47.31 14.64 5.92
N LEU A 582 47.32 15.33 4.77
CA LEU A 582 46.82 14.79 3.50
C LEU A 582 47.97 14.68 2.51
N ALA A 583 48.26 13.47 2.06
CA ALA A 583 49.13 13.20 0.91
C ALA A 583 48.26 12.86 -0.32
N PHE A 584 48.41 13.62 -1.39
CA PHE A 584 47.57 13.53 -2.58
C PHE A 584 48.47 13.43 -3.82
N SER A 585 48.42 12.31 -4.54
CA SER A 585 49.30 12.03 -5.68
C SER A 585 48.52 11.50 -6.89
N ASN A 586 49.09 11.61 -8.09
CA ASN A 586 48.48 11.14 -9.34
C ASN A 586 47.10 11.74 -9.67
N TYR A 587 46.81 12.95 -9.17
CA TYR A 587 45.62 13.72 -9.51
C TYR A 587 45.98 15.08 -10.06
N PHE A 588 45.16 15.60 -10.97
CA PHE A 588 45.22 16.99 -11.42
C PHE A 588 43.99 17.73 -10.92
N VAL A 589 44.17 18.63 -9.95
CA VAL A 589 43.10 19.51 -9.44
C VAL A 589 42.99 20.72 -10.34
N THR A 590 41.86 20.88 -11.04
CA THR A 590 41.63 22.02 -11.95
C THR A 590 40.77 23.13 -11.35
N GLY A 591 39.97 22.84 -10.32
CA GLY A 591 39.22 23.82 -9.55
C GLY A 591 40.06 24.55 -8.49
N ALA A 592 39.42 25.16 -7.50
CA ALA A 592 40.10 25.84 -6.40
C ALA A 592 40.78 24.83 -5.46
N LEU A 593 41.95 25.21 -4.93
CA LEU A 593 42.62 24.46 -3.86
C LEU A 593 42.59 25.30 -2.58
N ASN A 594 41.83 24.84 -1.59
CA ASN A 594 41.66 25.51 -0.30
C ASN A 594 42.32 24.68 0.81
N HIS A 595 43.55 25.02 1.17
CA HIS A 595 44.26 24.41 2.30
C HIS A 595 44.01 25.21 3.57
N GLN A 596 43.16 24.68 4.46
CA GLN A 596 42.68 25.35 5.67
C GLN A 596 43.22 24.76 6.98
N GLY A 597 43.80 23.54 6.96
CA GLY A 597 44.41 22.93 8.13
C GLY A 597 45.48 21.88 7.83
N GLY A 598 46.37 21.64 8.80
CA GLY A 598 47.36 20.55 8.79
C GLY A 598 48.40 20.65 7.67
N SER A 599 49.01 19.51 7.31
CA SER A 599 49.90 19.42 6.15
C SER A 599 49.15 18.96 4.90
N LEU A 600 49.49 19.56 3.75
CA LEU A 600 49.09 19.08 2.44
C LEU A 600 50.34 18.77 1.62
N THR A 601 50.51 17.50 1.26
CA THR A 601 51.59 17.04 0.39
C THR A 601 51.02 16.63 -0.96
N LEU A 602 51.50 17.28 -2.03
CA LEU A 602 51.13 16.98 -3.41
C LEU A 602 52.28 16.23 -4.10
N GLY A 603 51.94 15.10 -4.73
CA GLY A 603 52.84 14.30 -5.56
C GLY A 603 53.30 15.05 -6.82
N GLU A 604 54.24 14.44 -7.57
CA GLU A 604 54.73 15.02 -8.82
C GLU A 604 53.61 15.26 -9.83
N ASP A 605 53.70 16.41 -10.51
CA ASP A 605 52.74 16.89 -11.52
C ASP A 605 51.29 17.07 -11.05
N VAL A 606 51.01 17.00 -9.74
CA VAL A 606 49.63 17.07 -9.21
C VAL A 606 49.00 18.46 -9.36
N LEU A 607 49.82 19.51 -9.25
CA LEU A 607 49.34 20.89 -9.27
C LEU A 607 49.39 21.47 -10.70
N THR A 608 48.27 21.41 -11.41
CA THR A 608 48.07 22.17 -12.65
C THR A 608 47.00 23.23 -12.43
N LEU A 609 47.42 24.46 -12.14
CA LEU A 609 46.51 25.59 -11.87
C LEU A 609 45.89 26.10 -13.18
N GLN A 610 44.85 25.42 -13.68
CA GLN A 610 44.17 25.81 -14.92
C GLN A 610 43.03 26.83 -14.73
N GLY A 611 42.59 27.15 -13.49
CA GLY A 611 41.53 28.16 -13.34
C GLY A 611 41.13 28.62 -11.93
N GLY A 612 41.40 27.88 -10.87
CA GLY A 612 40.99 28.25 -9.50
C GLY A 612 42.06 28.96 -8.64
N PRO A 613 41.67 29.71 -7.59
CA PRO A 613 42.61 30.23 -6.61
C PRO A 613 43.24 29.10 -5.79
N VAL A 614 44.50 29.30 -5.37
CA VAL A 614 45.12 28.50 -4.31
C VAL A 614 45.13 29.35 -3.04
N THR A 615 44.37 28.91 -2.04
CA THR A 615 44.32 29.55 -0.72
C THR A 615 45.06 28.68 0.27
N ILE A 616 46.12 29.22 0.88
CA ILE A 616 46.86 28.56 1.96
C ILE A 616 46.61 29.36 3.24
N GLY A 617 46.01 28.72 4.23
CA GLY A 617 45.78 29.29 5.56
C GLY A 617 47.08 29.70 6.25
N ALA A 618 46.96 30.61 7.22
CA ALA A 618 48.12 31.13 7.95
C ALA A 618 48.85 30.01 8.71
N GLY A 619 50.16 29.90 8.50
CA GLY A 619 51.01 28.94 9.22
C GLY A 619 50.97 27.50 8.69
N LEU A 620 50.28 27.24 7.58
CA LEU A 620 50.16 25.91 6.99
C LEU A 620 51.32 25.56 6.05
N ALA A 621 51.62 24.27 5.94
CA ALA A 621 52.67 23.74 5.08
C ALA A 621 52.10 23.03 3.85
N LEU A 622 52.34 23.59 2.67
CA LEU A 622 52.09 22.94 1.37
C LEU A 622 53.42 22.40 0.83
N HIS A 623 53.53 21.08 0.72
CA HIS A 623 54.69 20.41 0.13
C HIS A 623 54.33 19.91 -1.27
N ALA A 624 54.82 20.56 -2.31
CA ALA A 624 54.73 20.03 -3.67
C ALA A 624 56.05 19.34 -4.03
N SER A 625 55.98 18.04 -4.35
CA SER A 625 57.08 17.32 -4.98
C SER A 625 56.95 17.43 -6.51
N GLY A 626 58.06 17.56 -7.24
CA GLY A 626 58.05 17.60 -8.72
C GLY A 626 57.81 18.98 -9.37
N HIS A 627 57.44 18.95 -10.67
CA HIS A 627 57.22 20.16 -11.47
C HIS A 627 55.87 20.81 -11.15
N ILE A 628 55.89 22.05 -10.67
CA ILE A 628 54.67 22.87 -10.53
C ILE A 628 54.40 23.55 -11.88
N ASN A 629 53.44 23.02 -12.63
CA ASN A 629 53.04 23.59 -13.92
C ASN A 629 51.95 24.67 -13.72
N ARG A 630 52.36 25.94 -13.65
CA ARG A 630 51.42 27.06 -13.72
C ARG A 630 51.14 27.42 -15.18
N GLN A 631 49.99 27.01 -15.70
CA GLN A 631 49.52 27.50 -16.99
C GLN A 631 48.90 28.89 -16.80
N VAL A 632 49.68 29.95 -17.04
CA VAL A 632 49.15 31.32 -17.06
C VAL A 632 48.37 31.52 -18.35
N ILE A 633 47.04 31.37 -18.30
CA ILE A 633 46.16 31.76 -19.40
C ILE A 633 45.99 33.28 -19.34
N GLY A 634 46.97 34.01 -19.87
CA GLY A 634 46.85 35.44 -20.12
C GLY A 634 46.36 35.67 -21.55
N THR A 635 45.25 36.38 -21.72
CA THR A 635 44.96 37.02 -23.02
C THR A 635 46.05 38.06 -23.26
N LEU A 636 46.94 37.81 -24.23
CA LEU A 636 47.86 38.82 -24.73
C LEU A 636 47.02 39.94 -25.35
N THR A 637 46.78 41.02 -24.61
CA THR A 637 46.31 42.27 -25.21
C THR A 637 47.44 42.77 -26.11
N PRO A 638 47.27 42.87 -27.43
CA PRO A 638 48.34 43.37 -28.29
C PRO A 638 48.74 44.77 -27.83
N ALA A 639 50.03 45.00 -27.63
CA ALA A 639 50.55 46.35 -27.40
C ALA A 639 50.18 47.23 -28.60
N LYS A 640 49.55 48.38 -28.32
CA LYS A 640 49.26 49.40 -29.33
C LYS A 640 50.52 50.15 -29.75
#